data_AF-A0A395SCA0-F1
#
_entry.id   AF-A0A395SCA0-F1
#
_cell.length_a   1.000
_cell.length_b   1.000
_cell.length_c   1.000
_cell.angle_alpha   90.00
_cell.angle_beta   90.00
_cell.angle_gamma   90.00
#
_symmetry.space_group_name_H-M   'P 1'
#
loop_
_entity.id
_entity.type
_entity.pdbx_description
1 polymer ?
#
loop_
_entity_poly.entity_id
_entity_poly.type
_entity_poly.pdbx_seq_one_letter_code
_entity_poly.pdbx_strand_id
1 'polypeptide(L)'
;MELLRNLQTEAERQLHRHGGAGLQQLAIIDLDQQIRDTNYREKLTKLLSQIKTYLSFDAAEWDDVELPHASLLWQVPAFDGDGFVIDQRAIKERNWALRVLQTSAPKNTNDIWDYKEMKTWMSTSKSTILFVVGNSQSLKRLERFSVEVIDRVEKDEPVLYLLDPLPNGLSDTLTFSTVSVLRQLALQCLQTLSNPKTLGFLIKVKLDFRSSRESDWYRLLAELMKYQPCVSIVLDATIMRSNLRDAHTWAAGFSKLIQWLRDSTRLRVMILTGRPINIESNSMVNKIIVGPLPTRGFSPVKIVRPIRSTVGQQRSSQPPITEYRDLSLMSTILDTQGPLSSSEHVIKSTSSSRTVESTSFQHTSHAESYNTDDMPMPKLNDSFKTLSLGALQASSSDSSTRSTEQWFQMLGATTHEFMYKQELESTSLVNIAVLDTGFAYTNPEDKRSLRPYYQRIKRLANFIEGDPDSEAKTDPSGHGTAVAVQILKVSLTAVLYICRVVGPDGVPDKLAIERAIRKASAKSDKDSPDGGGWGVDIINMSFGWPYHHDGVRKAIEFARQNGVHLFASTSNDGLLGPPNDILYPARSDSVIAVDAADGLGERARSAPSPFSQHSRGSRFSAPGLGIISPNTDRIWEGSSFACPIAVGVAALILEFARQPPLNKSPEVQTYLKEMPAMLAMLRLASSQKGTDGLNFLTPWKLIGKAGEERFLTAWFIVDELRKEYGLGVGTEVLGLLGTRKVGL
;
A
#
# COMPACT_ATOMS: atom_id res chain seq x y z
N MET A 1 20.64 32.91 25.74
CA MET A 1 20.22 33.48 24.44
C MET A 1 20.60 32.69 23.18
N GLU A 2 21.89 32.46 22.86
CA GLU A 2 22.29 31.89 21.54
C GLU A 2 21.60 30.55 21.19
N LEU A 3 21.53 29.60 22.13
CA LEU A 3 20.90 28.30 21.90
C LEU A 3 19.41 28.38 21.48
N LEU A 4 18.67 29.38 21.99
CA LEU A 4 17.27 29.63 21.61
C LEU A 4 17.17 30.25 20.21
N ARG A 5 18.13 31.09 19.80
CA ARG A 5 18.23 31.54 18.39
C ARG A 5 18.52 30.36 17.47
N ASN A 6 19.41 29.45 17.88
CA ASN A 6 19.70 28.21 17.15
C ASN A 6 18.49 27.24 17.10
N LEU A 7 17.53 27.34 18.02
CA LEU A 7 16.24 26.65 17.92
C LEU A 7 15.25 27.42 17.01
N GLN A 8 15.19 28.75 17.09
CA GLN A 8 14.39 29.60 16.21
C GLN A 8 14.73 29.34 14.73
N THR A 9 16.00 29.46 14.35
CA THR A 9 16.47 29.27 12.98
C THR A 9 16.14 27.89 12.45
N GLU A 10 16.16 26.86 13.31
CA GLU A 10 15.78 25.50 12.91
C GLU A 10 14.28 25.33 12.73
N ALA A 11 13.46 25.83 13.66
CA ALA A 11 12.01 25.78 13.51
C ALA A 11 11.53 26.66 12.33
N GLU A 12 12.24 27.76 12.02
CA GLU A 12 12.03 28.55 10.80
C GLU A 12 12.49 27.79 9.53
N ARG A 13 13.63 27.09 9.55
CA ARG A 13 14.06 26.20 8.46
C ARG A 13 13.02 25.12 8.19
N GLN A 14 12.51 24.47 9.24
CA GLN A 14 11.49 23.44 9.14
C GLN A 14 10.17 24.01 8.60
N LEU A 15 9.71 25.17 9.10
CA LEU A 15 8.44 25.78 8.69
C LEU A 15 8.43 26.32 7.24
N HIS A 16 9.58 26.76 6.72
CA HIS A 16 9.71 27.39 5.41
C HIS A 16 10.37 26.49 4.34
N ARG A 17 10.67 25.22 4.63
CA ARG A 17 11.18 24.29 3.61
C ARG A 17 10.11 24.06 2.54
N HIS A 18 10.39 24.49 1.31
CA HIS A 18 9.52 24.24 0.17
C HIS A 18 9.56 22.74 -0.15
N GLY A 19 8.48 22.04 0.21
CA GLY A 19 8.41 20.58 0.18
C GLY A 19 8.83 19.98 -1.16
N GLY A 20 10.01 19.36 -1.19
CA GLY A 20 10.55 18.67 -2.36
C GLY A 20 9.82 17.36 -2.68
N ALA A 21 10.43 16.57 -3.57
CA ALA A 21 9.94 15.23 -3.92
C ALA A 21 10.02 14.22 -2.76
N GLY A 22 10.86 14.51 -1.76
CA GLY A 22 11.05 13.71 -0.53
C GLY A 22 11.73 12.36 -0.74
N LEU A 23 12.03 11.70 0.38
CA LEU A 23 12.43 10.30 0.44
C LEU A 23 11.21 9.42 0.21
N GLN A 24 10.92 9.13 -1.06
CA GLN A 24 9.83 8.22 -1.48
C GLN A 24 10.17 6.75 -1.16
N GLN A 25 10.18 6.41 0.13
CA GLN A 25 10.42 5.07 0.65
C GLN A 25 9.34 4.63 1.65
N LEU A 26 9.06 3.33 1.68
CA LEU A 26 8.04 2.72 2.55
C LEU A 26 8.34 2.97 4.04
N ALA A 27 7.36 3.52 4.76
CA ALA A 27 7.41 3.86 6.18
C ALA A 27 8.56 4.78 6.64
N ILE A 28 9.24 5.47 5.72
CA ILE A 28 10.18 6.55 6.01
C ILE A 28 9.50 7.87 5.70
N ILE A 29 9.57 8.80 6.65
CA ILE A 29 8.95 10.12 6.56
C ILE A 29 10.02 11.17 6.89
N ASP A 30 10.29 12.04 5.93
CA ASP A 30 11.23 13.16 6.03
C ASP A 30 10.52 14.50 6.29
N LEU A 31 11.29 15.58 6.25
CA LEU A 31 10.78 16.93 6.47
C LEU A 31 9.94 17.48 5.29
N ASP A 32 10.21 17.08 4.05
CA ASP A 32 9.45 17.51 2.87
C ASP A 32 8.07 16.86 2.80
N GLN A 33 7.93 15.66 3.37
CA GLN A 33 6.67 14.96 3.60
C GLN A 33 5.98 15.50 4.87
N GLN A 34 6.70 15.57 5.99
CA GLN A 34 6.11 15.98 7.27
C GLN A 34 5.68 17.45 7.30
N ILE A 35 6.25 18.36 6.49
CA ILE A 35 5.78 19.75 6.44
C ILE A 35 4.40 19.90 5.76
N ARG A 36 3.86 18.84 5.16
CA ARG A 36 2.51 18.80 4.56
C ARG A 36 1.42 18.50 5.60
N ASP A 37 1.82 18.02 6.78
CA ASP A 37 0.99 17.90 7.99
C ASP A 37 0.67 19.31 8.52
N THR A 38 -0.58 19.75 8.35
CA THR A 38 -1.05 21.09 8.77
C THR A 38 -0.99 21.26 10.29
N ASN A 39 -1.28 20.19 11.04
CA ASN A 39 -1.25 20.14 12.49
C ASN A 39 0.19 20.30 13.01
N TYR A 40 1.19 19.75 12.32
CA TYR A 40 2.61 20.00 12.59
C TYR A 40 3.03 21.45 12.29
N ARG A 41 2.60 22.02 11.16
CA ARG A 41 2.86 23.45 10.84
C ARG A 41 2.29 24.40 11.88
N GLU A 42 1.10 24.14 12.39
CA GLU A 42 0.51 24.90 13.50
C GLU A 42 1.36 24.80 14.78
N LYS A 43 1.83 23.60 15.13
CA LYS A 43 2.70 23.39 16.31
C LYS A 43 4.02 24.15 16.18
N LEU A 44 4.68 24.08 15.03
CA LEU A 44 5.89 24.87 14.73
C LEU A 44 5.62 26.38 14.82
N THR A 45 4.48 26.85 14.30
CA THR A 45 4.11 28.27 14.34
C THR A 45 3.89 28.76 15.77
N LYS A 46 3.21 27.96 16.61
CA LYS A 46 3.00 28.24 18.04
C LYS A 46 4.33 28.26 18.80
N LEU A 47 5.24 27.32 18.51
CA LEU A 47 6.61 27.29 19.06
C LEU A 47 7.40 28.55 18.67
N LEU A 48 7.39 28.94 17.40
CA LEU A 48 8.09 30.15 16.94
C LEU A 48 7.54 31.44 17.56
N SER A 49 6.23 31.51 17.80
CA SER A 49 5.63 32.63 18.53
C SER A 49 6.16 32.70 19.96
N GLN A 50 6.14 31.58 20.69
CA GLN A 50 6.68 31.49 22.06
C GLN A 50 8.17 31.88 22.10
N ILE A 51 8.99 31.28 21.23
CA ILE A 51 10.44 31.56 21.13
C ILE A 51 10.70 33.07 20.91
N LYS A 52 9.93 33.72 20.02
CA LYS A 52 10.07 35.16 19.76
C LYS A 52 9.70 36.03 20.96
N THR A 53 8.69 35.62 21.75
CA THR A 53 8.36 36.29 23.02
C THR A 53 9.54 36.24 23.99
N TYR A 54 10.12 35.06 24.26
CA TYR A 54 11.28 34.94 25.17
C TYR A 54 12.51 35.70 24.67
N LEU A 55 12.75 35.70 23.35
CA LEU A 55 13.82 36.49 22.73
C LEU A 55 13.62 38.02 22.85
N SER A 56 12.39 38.49 22.98
CA SER A 56 12.08 39.93 23.10
C SER A 56 12.19 40.49 24.53
N PHE A 57 12.12 39.62 25.55
CA PHE A 57 12.23 40.02 26.97
C PHE A 57 13.60 39.72 27.61
N ASP A 58 14.56 39.20 26.83
CA ASP A 58 15.89 38.73 27.30
C ASP A 58 15.81 37.78 28.52
N ALA A 59 14.74 37.00 28.58
CA ALA A 59 14.42 36.14 29.71
C ALA A 59 15.36 34.91 29.73
N ALA A 60 16.26 34.89 30.71
CA ALA A 60 17.29 33.86 30.87
C ALA A 60 16.74 32.50 31.37
N GLU A 61 15.58 32.50 32.04
CA GLU A 61 14.96 31.31 32.63
C GLU A 61 13.96 30.67 31.66
N TRP A 62 14.42 29.64 30.94
CA TRP A 62 13.62 28.91 29.95
C TRP A 62 13.59 27.39 30.16
N ASP A 63 14.25 26.88 31.21
CA ASP A 63 14.42 25.44 31.44
C ASP A 63 13.16 24.76 31.96
N ASP A 64 12.31 25.49 32.70
CA ASP A 64 11.00 25.04 33.21
C ASP A 64 9.82 25.46 32.32
N VAL A 65 10.06 26.20 31.23
CA VAL A 65 9.00 26.72 30.33
C VAL A 65 8.40 25.59 29.52
N GLU A 66 7.11 25.28 29.71
CA GLU A 66 6.43 24.22 28.96
C GLU A 66 6.38 24.48 27.44
N LEU A 67 6.51 23.41 26.66
CA LEU A 67 6.32 23.44 25.20
C LEU A 67 4.84 23.63 24.84
N PRO A 68 4.52 24.33 23.74
CA PRO A 68 3.14 24.64 23.37
C PRO A 68 2.41 23.42 22.76
N HIS A 69 3.17 22.36 22.45
CA HIS A 69 2.65 21.04 22.20
C HIS A 69 3.73 19.98 22.46
N ALA A 70 3.45 19.01 23.33
CA ALA A 70 4.44 18.03 23.81
C ALA A 70 5.14 17.23 22.70
N SER A 71 4.47 16.96 21.56
CA SER A 71 5.08 16.22 20.44
C SER A 71 6.25 16.93 19.77
N LEU A 72 6.38 18.26 19.92
CA LEU A 72 7.51 19.03 19.38
C LEU A 72 8.85 18.56 19.96
N LEU A 73 8.84 18.01 21.18
CA LEU A 73 10.02 17.44 21.85
C LEU A 73 10.71 16.35 21.04
N TRP A 74 9.97 15.54 20.28
CA TRP A 74 10.54 14.53 19.38
C TRP A 74 10.49 14.97 17.91
N GLN A 75 9.47 15.74 17.49
CA GLN A 75 9.34 16.15 16.09
C GLN A 75 10.46 17.10 15.65
N VAL A 76 10.80 18.14 16.43
CA VAL A 76 11.84 19.10 16.00
C VAL A 76 13.24 18.45 15.92
N PRO A 77 13.69 17.62 16.88
CA PRO A 77 14.96 16.90 16.75
C PRO A 77 14.94 15.82 15.66
N ALA A 78 13.80 15.20 15.35
CA ALA A 78 13.71 14.19 14.29
C ALA A 78 14.19 14.72 12.94
N PHE A 79 13.71 15.91 12.56
CA PHE A 79 13.96 16.54 11.26
C PHE A 79 15.12 17.54 11.27
N ASP A 80 15.84 17.70 12.38
CA ASP A 80 17.04 18.54 12.44
C ASP A 80 18.14 18.01 11.49
N GLY A 81 18.67 18.89 10.64
CA GLY A 81 19.50 18.52 9.50
C GLY A 81 18.70 17.86 8.37
N ASP A 82 19.21 16.75 7.84
CA ASP A 82 18.52 15.88 6.87
C ASP A 82 17.94 14.64 7.58
N GLY A 83 17.39 14.88 8.77
CA GLY A 83 16.81 13.84 9.61
C GLY A 83 15.44 13.36 9.12
N PHE A 84 15.16 12.08 9.38
CA PHE A 84 13.90 11.41 9.04
C PHE A 84 13.39 10.58 10.23
N VAL A 85 12.11 10.23 10.19
CA VAL A 85 11.45 9.30 11.11
C VAL A 85 11.13 8.01 10.36
N ILE A 86 11.28 6.87 11.02
CA ILE A 86 10.68 5.62 10.55
C ILE A 86 9.40 5.38 11.34
N ASP A 87 8.28 5.19 10.65
CA ASP A 87 7.00 4.85 11.27
C ASP A 87 7.01 3.39 11.75
N GLN A 88 7.54 3.18 12.95
CA GLN A 88 7.58 1.87 13.60
C GLN A 88 6.19 1.24 13.74
N ARG A 89 5.15 2.05 13.95
CA ARG A 89 3.78 1.54 14.06
C ARG A 89 3.32 0.99 12.72
N ALA A 90 3.54 1.73 11.64
CA ALA A 90 3.26 1.23 10.29
C ALA A 90 4.05 -0.04 9.97
N ILE A 91 5.33 -0.13 10.33
CA ILE A 91 6.12 -1.37 10.14
C ILE A 91 5.59 -2.52 11.01
N LYS A 92 5.20 -2.28 12.26
CA LYS A 92 4.62 -3.30 13.15
C LYS A 92 3.32 -3.85 12.60
N GLU A 93 2.39 -2.97 12.23
CA GLU A 93 1.09 -3.35 11.67
C GLU A 93 1.23 -3.99 10.28
N ARG A 94 2.13 -3.52 9.42
CA ARG A 94 2.51 -4.18 8.16
C ARG A 94 3.00 -5.60 8.41
N ASN A 95 3.93 -5.75 9.34
CA ASN A 95 4.54 -7.04 9.63
C ASN A 95 3.49 -7.97 10.25
N TRP A 96 2.55 -7.48 11.07
CA TRP A 96 1.37 -8.24 11.53
C TRP A 96 0.48 -8.68 10.36
N ALA A 97 0.08 -7.75 9.51
CA ALA A 97 -0.79 -7.94 8.36
C ALA A 97 -0.28 -8.99 7.36
N LEU A 98 1.00 -8.92 7.00
CA LEU A 98 1.64 -9.90 6.11
C LEU A 98 1.61 -11.33 6.69
N ARG A 99 1.42 -11.50 8.01
CA ARG A 99 1.20 -12.83 8.61
C ARG A 99 -0.21 -13.33 8.41
N VAL A 100 -1.21 -12.45 8.56
CA VAL A 100 -2.63 -12.78 8.35
C VAL A 100 -2.83 -13.24 6.91
N LEU A 101 -2.21 -12.55 5.95
CA LEU A 101 -2.30 -12.87 4.53
C LEU A 101 -1.60 -14.17 4.10
N GLN A 102 -0.53 -14.57 4.78
CA GLN A 102 0.22 -15.78 4.46
C GLN A 102 -0.28 -16.97 5.32
N THR A 103 -1.48 -17.46 5.09
CA THR A 103 -2.08 -18.56 5.89
C THR A 103 -1.44 -19.93 5.67
N SER A 104 -0.67 -20.12 4.59
CA SER A 104 0.11 -21.33 4.37
C SER A 104 1.26 -21.47 5.38
N ALA A 105 1.32 -22.63 6.03
CA ALA A 105 2.31 -23.01 7.03
C ALA A 105 3.75 -22.94 6.46
N PRO A 106 4.80 -22.67 7.29
CA PRO A 106 4.86 -23.06 8.69
C PRO A 106 5.33 -21.94 9.66
N LYS A 107 4.48 -21.64 10.66
CA LYS A 107 4.60 -20.42 11.50
C LYS A 107 4.51 -20.67 13.01
N ASN A 108 4.94 -21.83 13.51
CA ASN A 108 4.98 -22.05 14.96
C ASN A 108 6.15 -21.25 15.59
N THR A 109 5.85 -20.55 16.67
CA THR A 109 6.79 -19.78 17.51
C THR A 109 6.78 -20.26 18.97
N ASN A 110 5.85 -21.14 19.37
CA ASN A 110 5.68 -21.59 20.75
C ASN A 110 6.95 -22.21 21.34
N ASP A 111 7.71 -22.95 20.53
CA ASP A 111 9.00 -23.53 20.92
C ASP A 111 10.08 -22.47 21.19
N ILE A 112 10.00 -21.28 20.58
CA ILE A 112 10.90 -20.15 20.86
C ILE A 112 10.58 -19.54 22.24
N TRP A 113 9.29 -19.47 22.60
CA TRP A 113 8.85 -19.10 23.94
C TRP A 113 9.24 -20.12 25.02
N ASP A 114 9.53 -21.38 24.63
CA ASP A 114 9.87 -22.44 25.58
C ASP A 114 11.33 -22.41 26.08
N TYR A 115 12.25 -21.72 25.40
CA TYR A 115 13.66 -21.60 25.80
C TYR A 115 13.80 -21.00 27.21
N LYS A 116 14.75 -21.54 27.98
CA LYS A 116 15.05 -21.08 29.35
C LYS A 116 15.46 -19.60 29.33
N GLU A 117 16.28 -19.23 28.37
CA GLU A 117 16.81 -17.88 28.16
C GLU A 117 15.69 -16.89 27.88
N MET A 118 14.68 -17.29 27.09
CA MET A 118 13.50 -16.46 26.80
C MET A 118 12.61 -16.29 28.03
N LYS A 119 12.34 -17.38 28.76
CA LYS A 119 11.59 -17.36 30.03
C LYS A 119 12.29 -16.49 31.09
N THR A 120 13.63 -16.56 31.17
CA THR A 120 14.44 -15.68 32.03
C THR A 120 14.39 -14.23 31.59
N TRP A 121 14.55 -13.93 30.29
CA TRP A 121 14.46 -12.56 29.76
C TRP A 121 13.09 -11.93 30.00
N MET A 122 11.99 -12.70 29.88
CA MET A 122 10.63 -12.23 30.17
C MET A 122 10.37 -11.94 31.64
N SER A 123 11.06 -12.59 32.59
CA SER A 123 10.79 -12.51 34.03
C SER A 123 11.87 -11.85 34.90
N THR A 124 13.04 -11.53 34.32
CA THR A 124 14.18 -10.96 35.06
C THR A 124 13.94 -9.53 35.54
N SER A 125 14.28 -9.26 36.81
CA SER A 125 14.40 -7.93 37.40
C SER A 125 15.74 -7.24 37.11
N LYS A 126 16.68 -7.92 36.45
CA LYS A 126 18.00 -7.39 36.05
C LYS A 126 18.05 -7.05 34.56
N SER A 127 18.71 -5.95 34.24
CA SER A 127 19.02 -5.53 32.87
C SER A 127 19.86 -6.60 32.14
N THR A 128 19.52 -6.91 30.89
CA THR A 128 20.12 -8.02 30.12
C THR A 128 19.93 -7.86 28.61
N ILE A 129 20.78 -8.52 27.83
CA ILE A 129 20.75 -8.57 26.37
C ILE A 129 20.51 -10.03 25.95
N LEU A 130 19.57 -10.26 25.04
CA LEU A 130 19.25 -11.58 24.48
C LEU A 130 19.32 -11.53 22.94
N PHE A 131 20.21 -12.32 22.37
CA PHE A 131 20.27 -12.52 20.92
C PHE A 131 19.41 -13.72 20.51
N VAL A 132 18.52 -13.54 19.55
CA VAL A 132 17.68 -14.61 18.97
C VAL A 132 18.17 -14.86 17.55
N VAL A 133 19.11 -15.78 17.41
CA VAL A 133 19.85 -16.03 16.17
C VAL A 133 19.21 -17.18 15.40
N GLY A 134 18.88 -16.91 14.14
CA GLY A 134 18.29 -17.88 13.22
C GLY A 134 19.13 -18.15 11.98
N ASN A 135 18.46 -18.71 10.98
CA ASN A 135 18.99 -18.96 9.64
C ASN A 135 17.88 -18.72 8.59
N SER A 136 18.18 -18.99 7.31
CA SER A 136 17.24 -18.83 6.20
C SER A 136 15.93 -19.64 6.34
N GLN A 137 15.95 -20.78 7.04
CA GLN A 137 14.77 -21.61 7.29
C GLN A 137 13.92 -21.10 8.46
N SER A 138 14.50 -20.28 9.36
CA SER A 138 13.80 -19.70 10.52
C SER A 138 13.39 -18.24 10.32
N LEU A 139 13.82 -17.57 9.24
CA LEU A 139 13.60 -16.12 9.00
C LEU A 139 12.12 -15.71 9.22
N LYS A 140 11.18 -16.34 8.50
CA LYS A 140 9.73 -16.07 8.64
C LYS A 140 9.16 -16.38 10.03
N ARG A 141 9.86 -17.19 10.84
CA ARG A 141 9.51 -17.46 12.25
C ARG A 141 10.01 -16.36 13.17
N LEU A 142 11.19 -15.80 12.90
CA LEU A 142 11.75 -14.67 13.65
C LEU A 142 11.03 -13.36 13.33
N GLU A 143 10.70 -13.13 12.05
CA GLU A 143 9.76 -12.08 11.63
C GLU A 143 8.48 -12.16 12.45
N ARG A 144 7.87 -13.35 12.55
CA ARG A 144 6.68 -13.57 13.40
C ARG A 144 6.98 -13.29 14.87
N PHE A 145 8.04 -13.88 15.42
CA PHE A 145 8.36 -13.78 16.84
C PHE A 145 8.63 -12.33 17.30
N SER A 146 9.26 -11.47 16.50
CA SER A 146 9.62 -10.11 16.90
C SER A 146 8.41 -9.28 17.34
N VAL A 147 7.35 -9.22 16.53
CA VAL A 147 6.11 -8.52 16.92
C VAL A 147 5.33 -9.28 17.99
N GLU A 148 5.40 -10.61 18.08
CA GLU A 148 4.77 -11.34 19.21
C GLU A 148 5.42 -11.00 20.56
N VAL A 149 6.75 -10.76 20.57
CA VAL A 149 7.47 -10.27 21.74
C VAL A 149 7.06 -8.83 22.07
N ILE A 150 7.02 -7.94 21.09
CA ILE A 150 6.55 -6.56 21.28
C ILE A 150 5.11 -6.55 21.83
N ASP A 151 4.19 -7.29 21.21
CA ASP A 151 2.78 -7.45 21.62
C ASP A 151 2.59 -8.03 23.03
N ARG A 152 3.58 -8.78 23.52
CA ARG A 152 3.55 -9.35 24.87
C ARG A 152 4.16 -8.40 25.90
N VAL A 153 5.22 -7.67 25.56
CA VAL A 153 5.93 -6.78 26.50
C VAL A 153 5.27 -5.40 26.60
N GLU A 154 4.70 -4.87 25.51
CA GLU A 154 4.02 -3.56 25.47
C GLU A 154 2.81 -3.44 26.42
N LYS A 155 2.31 -4.59 26.91
CA LYS A 155 1.24 -4.66 27.91
C LYS A 155 1.71 -4.30 29.32
N ASP A 156 2.99 -4.56 29.61
CA ASP A 156 3.55 -4.55 30.96
C ASP A 156 4.59 -3.43 31.15
N GLU A 157 5.29 -2.99 30.09
CA GLU A 157 6.30 -1.90 30.14
C GLU A 157 6.53 -1.23 28.76
N PRO A 158 7.17 -0.04 28.70
CA PRO A 158 7.52 0.62 27.44
C PRO A 158 8.45 -0.24 26.57
N VAL A 159 8.09 -0.39 25.28
CA VAL A 159 8.90 -1.07 24.28
C VAL A 159 9.31 -0.09 23.18
N LEU A 160 10.62 0.07 23.00
CA LEU A 160 11.22 0.68 21.82
C LEU A 160 11.56 -0.45 20.83
N TYR A 161 11.33 -0.26 19.53
CA TYR A 161 11.63 -1.30 18.55
C TYR A 161 12.03 -0.76 17.19
N LEU A 162 12.69 -1.63 16.42
CA LEU A 162 13.07 -1.36 15.04
C LEU A 162 13.08 -2.68 14.27
N LEU A 163 12.20 -2.83 13.29
CA LEU A 163 11.99 -4.07 12.54
C LEU A 163 12.28 -3.87 11.05
N ASP A 164 12.69 -4.93 10.36
CA ASP A 164 12.96 -4.92 8.93
C ASP A 164 11.64 -5.08 8.11
N PRO A 165 11.36 -4.21 7.13
CA PRO A 165 10.15 -4.28 6.30
C PRO A 165 10.37 -5.07 4.98
N LEU A 166 10.52 -6.40 5.08
CA LEU A 166 10.65 -7.32 3.94
C LEU A 166 9.28 -7.71 3.30
N PRO A 167 9.22 -8.25 2.06
CA PRO A 167 10.33 -8.70 1.20
C PRO A 167 10.91 -7.62 0.27
N ASN A 168 10.07 -6.76 -0.31
CA ASN A 168 10.49 -5.91 -1.42
C ASN A 168 10.85 -4.49 -0.96
N GLY A 169 12.15 -4.21 -0.91
CA GLY A 169 12.74 -2.89 -1.16
C GLY A 169 12.28 -1.68 -0.32
N LEU A 170 12.99 -1.41 0.78
CA LEU A 170 13.64 -0.09 0.84
C LEU A 170 14.62 -0.02 -0.33
N SER A 171 14.68 1.11 -1.04
CA SER A 171 15.65 1.28 -2.13
C SER A 171 17.07 1.33 -1.55
N ASP A 172 18.04 0.73 -2.25
CA ASP A 172 19.44 0.63 -1.80
C ASP A 172 20.16 1.99 -1.67
N THR A 173 19.47 3.10 -1.94
CA THR A 173 19.92 4.47 -1.70
C THR A 173 19.99 4.85 -0.22
N LEU A 174 19.35 4.11 0.70
CA LEU A 174 19.37 4.41 2.14
C LEU A 174 20.12 3.33 2.93
N THR A 175 21.38 3.61 3.24
CA THR A 175 22.26 2.74 4.03
C THR A 175 22.09 2.99 5.53
N PHE A 176 21.52 2.01 6.24
CA PHE A 176 21.38 2.10 7.70
C PHE A 176 22.73 1.93 8.42
N SER A 177 22.97 2.80 9.39
CA SER A 177 24.13 2.75 10.29
C SER A 177 23.67 2.54 11.74
N THR A 178 24.58 2.13 12.63
CA THR A 178 24.29 2.07 14.08
C THR A 178 23.84 3.43 14.62
N VAL A 179 24.41 4.53 14.13
CA VAL A 179 23.96 5.89 14.46
C VAL A 179 22.50 6.13 14.04
N SER A 180 22.10 5.68 12.85
CA SER A 180 20.72 5.74 12.37
C SER A 180 19.77 4.96 13.29
N VAL A 181 20.15 3.74 13.70
CA VAL A 181 19.38 2.90 14.63
C VAL A 181 19.20 3.58 15.99
N LEU A 182 20.29 4.08 16.58
CA LEU A 182 20.25 4.74 17.89
C LEU A 182 19.46 6.06 17.84
N ARG A 183 19.47 6.80 16.72
CA ARG A 183 18.62 7.99 16.51
C ARG A 183 17.14 7.62 16.53
N GLN A 184 16.72 6.55 15.84
CA GLN A 184 15.32 6.10 15.85
C GLN A 184 14.88 5.58 17.23
N LEU A 185 15.78 4.98 18.01
CA LEU A 185 15.52 4.62 19.42
C LEU A 185 15.38 5.86 20.31
N ALA A 186 16.23 6.88 20.13
CA ALA A 186 16.15 8.12 20.89
C ALA A 186 14.84 8.88 20.60
N LEU A 187 14.36 8.87 19.35
CA LEU A 187 13.04 9.41 19.00
C LEU A 187 11.90 8.67 19.71
N GLN A 188 11.94 7.34 19.78
CA GLN A 188 10.94 6.56 20.52
C GLN A 188 11.00 6.79 22.03
N CYS A 189 12.19 7.05 22.60
CA CYS A 189 12.31 7.52 23.99
C CYS A 189 11.55 8.84 24.17
N LEU A 190 11.85 9.87 23.35
CA LEU A 190 11.20 11.18 23.42
C LEU A 190 9.68 11.11 23.20
N GLN A 191 9.20 10.20 22.34
CA GLN A 191 7.77 9.92 22.14
C GLN A 191 7.09 9.31 23.37
N THR A 192 7.83 8.62 24.24
CA THR A 192 7.31 7.94 25.44
C THR A 192 7.63 8.65 26.75
N LEU A 193 8.25 9.84 26.71
CA LEU A 193 8.50 10.64 27.90
C LEU A 193 7.22 11.30 28.44
N SER A 194 6.90 11.01 29.70
CA SER A 194 5.86 11.73 30.45
C SER A 194 6.30 13.14 30.80
N ASN A 195 7.56 13.31 31.21
CA ASN A 195 8.24 14.57 31.54
C ASN A 195 9.77 14.36 31.40
N PRO A 196 10.58 15.43 31.30
CA PRO A 196 10.19 16.85 31.14
C PRO A 196 9.72 17.17 29.71
N LYS A 197 8.90 18.22 29.58
CA LYS A 197 8.30 18.69 28.31
C LYS A 197 8.53 20.18 28.10
N THR A 198 9.74 20.64 28.41
CA THR A 198 10.11 22.06 28.48
C THR A 198 10.98 22.52 27.32
N LEU A 199 11.03 23.84 27.12
CA LEU A 199 11.78 24.51 26.06
C LEU A 199 13.28 24.30 26.22
N GLY A 200 13.84 24.46 27.42
CA GLY A 200 15.25 24.14 27.70
C GLY A 200 15.61 22.68 27.44
N PHE A 201 14.72 21.73 27.77
CA PHE A 201 14.95 20.32 27.47
C PHE A 201 14.94 20.04 25.97
N LEU A 202 14.01 20.64 25.21
CA LEU A 202 14.03 20.58 23.74
C LEU A 202 15.33 21.19 23.17
N ILE A 203 15.79 22.34 23.69
CA ILE A 203 17.05 22.97 23.27
C ILE A 203 18.24 22.01 23.45
N LYS A 204 18.34 21.35 24.61
CA LYS A 204 19.39 20.36 24.90
C LYS A 204 19.32 19.17 23.94
N VAL A 205 18.18 18.50 23.87
CA VAL A 205 17.97 17.31 23.01
C VAL A 205 18.26 17.64 21.54
N LYS A 206 17.84 18.81 21.08
CA LYS A 206 18.06 19.30 19.71
C LYS A 206 19.55 19.57 19.40
N LEU A 207 20.38 19.84 20.41
CA LEU A 207 21.83 19.90 20.26
C LEU A 207 22.46 18.50 20.23
N ASP A 208 22.06 17.61 21.14
CA ASP A 208 22.57 16.23 21.22
C ASP A 208 22.27 15.43 19.93
N PHE A 209 21.12 15.68 19.30
CA PHE A 209 20.70 15.08 18.03
C PHE A 209 21.58 15.42 16.81
N ARG A 210 22.58 16.30 16.97
CA ARG A 210 23.58 16.65 15.95
C ARG A 210 24.86 15.81 16.01
N SER A 211 25.01 14.90 16.98
CA SER A 211 26.23 14.08 17.08
C SER A 211 26.34 13.04 15.96
N SER A 212 27.56 12.89 15.44
CA SER A 212 27.94 11.85 14.47
C SER A 212 28.55 10.60 15.10
N ARG A 213 28.65 10.53 16.44
CA ARG A 213 29.37 9.47 17.17
C ARG A 213 28.42 8.52 17.91
N GLU A 214 28.56 7.21 17.68
CA GLU A 214 27.79 6.18 18.39
C GLU A 214 27.82 6.35 19.93
N SER A 215 29.00 6.68 20.49
CA SER A 215 29.19 6.86 21.93
C SER A 215 28.25 7.88 22.56
N ASP A 216 27.92 8.92 21.80
CA ASP A 216 27.15 10.06 22.28
C ASP A 216 25.65 9.80 22.11
N TRP A 217 25.26 9.01 21.11
CA TRP A 217 23.90 8.45 21.03
C TRP A 217 23.60 7.45 22.15
N TYR A 218 24.55 6.58 22.53
CA TYR A 218 24.36 5.74 23.73
C TYR A 218 24.29 6.57 25.03
N ARG A 219 25.01 7.70 25.13
CA ARG A 219 24.88 8.63 26.27
C ARG A 219 23.52 9.32 26.29
N LEU A 220 23.05 9.80 25.14
CA LEU A 220 21.73 10.41 24.99
C LEU A 220 20.63 9.43 25.38
N LEU A 221 20.69 8.18 24.91
CA LEU A 221 19.77 7.12 25.35
C LEU A 221 19.82 6.92 26.88
N ALA A 222 21.00 6.96 27.50
CA ALA A 222 21.11 6.88 28.96
C ALA A 222 20.43 8.07 29.67
N GLU A 223 20.60 9.30 29.18
CA GLU A 223 19.93 10.48 29.75
C GLU A 223 18.41 10.46 29.54
N LEU A 224 17.93 9.98 28.40
CA LEU A 224 16.49 9.89 28.11
C LEU A 224 15.81 8.76 28.91
N MET A 225 16.46 7.60 29.07
CA MET A 225 15.87 6.44 29.75
C MET A 225 15.74 6.61 31.26
N LYS A 226 16.56 7.47 31.92
CA LYS A 226 16.48 7.75 33.37
C LYS A 226 15.09 8.17 33.86
N TYR A 227 14.27 8.77 32.99
CA TYR A 227 12.90 9.18 33.32
C TYR A 227 11.88 8.02 33.29
N GLN A 228 12.31 6.80 32.98
CA GLN A 228 11.50 5.58 32.92
C GLN A 228 12.12 4.49 33.81
N PRO A 229 11.35 3.82 34.69
CA PRO A 229 11.89 2.82 35.62
C PRO A 229 12.29 1.50 34.91
N CYS A 230 11.70 1.23 33.75
CA CYS A 230 12.05 0.10 32.91
C CYS A 230 11.76 0.40 31.44
N VAL A 231 12.57 -0.21 30.56
CA VAL A 231 12.47 -0.10 29.11
C VAL A 231 12.87 -1.43 28.49
N SER A 232 12.10 -1.92 27.52
CA SER A 232 12.52 -2.99 26.61
C SER A 232 12.86 -2.45 25.24
N ILE A 233 13.89 -3.02 24.61
CA ILE A 233 14.29 -2.74 23.23
C ILE A 233 14.20 -4.04 22.42
N VAL A 234 13.53 -4.01 21.26
CA VAL A 234 13.44 -5.15 20.33
C VAL A 234 13.92 -4.72 18.94
N LEU A 235 15.11 -5.19 18.53
CA LEU A 235 15.71 -4.89 17.23
C LEU A 235 15.72 -6.11 16.32
N ASP A 236 15.33 -5.97 15.07
CA ASP A 236 15.75 -6.89 14.01
C ASP A 236 17.00 -6.34 13.33
N ALA A 237 18.12 -7.07 13.43
CA ALA A 237 19.39 -6.63 12.88
C ALA A 237 19.38 -6.61 11.34
N THR A 238 18.45 -7.29 10.66
CA THR A 238 18.44 -7.35 9.19
C THR A 238 18.18 -5.99 8.51
N ILE A 239 17.61 -5.01 9.23
CA ILE A 239 17.46 -3.62 8.76
C ILE A 239 18.80 -2.97 8.38
N MET A 240 19.91 -3.43 8.97
CA MET A 240 21.27 -2.97 8.64
C MET A 240 21.75 -3.44 7.25
N ARG A 241 21.08 -4.42 6.64
CA ARG A 241 21.30 -4.94 5.28
C ARG A 241 22.77 -5.28 4.95
N SER A 242 23.48 -4.37 4.30
CA SER A 242 24.91 -4.45 3.94
C SER A 242 25.81 -4.24 5.16
N ASN A 243 25.42 -3.33 6.05
CA ASN A 243 26.15 -2.95 7.26
C ASN A 243 25.86 -3.87 8.46
N LEU A 244 25.32 -5.07 8.23
CA LEU A 244 25.02 -6.06 9.29
C LEU A 244 26.26 -6.46 10.12
N ARG A 245 27.48 -6.24 9.60
CA ARG A 245 28.72 -6.42 10.37
C ARG A 245 28.76 -5.49 11.60
N ASP A 246 28.24 -4.28 11.49
CA ASP A 246 28.25 -3.28 12.57
C ASP A 246 27.36 -3.72 13.75
N ALA A 247 26.34 -4.55 13.50
CA ALA A 247 25.50 -5.13 14.56
C ALA A 247 26.27 -6.02 15.57
N HIS A 248 27.52 -6.42 15.26
CA HIS A 248 28.39 -7.08 16.24
C HIS A 248 28.84 -6.12 17.37
N THR A 249 28.92 -4.81 17.12
CA THR A 249 29.31 -3.83 18.16
C THR A 249 28.19 -3.56 19.16
N TRP A 250 26.93 -3.83 18.78
CA TRP A 250 25.75 -3.53 19.59
C TRP A 250 25.77 -4.22 20.95
N ALA A 251 26.31 -5.44 21.06
CA ALA A 251 26.46 -6.13 22.34
C ALA A 251 27.32 -5.31 23.33
N ALA A 252 28.42 -4.72 22.87
CA ALA A 252 29.30 -3.89 23.69
C ALA A 252 28.70 -2.49 23.94
N GLY A 253 27.99 -1.92 22.96
CA GLY A 253 27.27 -0.64 23.09
C GLY A 253 26.15 -0.69 24.12
N PHE A 254 25.24 -1.65 24.00
CA PHE A 254 24.16 -1.85 24.98
C PHE A 254 24.68 -2.27 26.36
N SER A 255 25.80 -3.02 26.45
CA SER A 255 26.43 -3.31 27.74
C SER A 255 26.94 -2.03 28.43
N LYS A 256 27.51 -1.07 27.69
CA LYS A 256 27.89 0.25 28.24
C LYS A 256 26.68 1.08 28.66
N LEU A 257 25.61 1.08 27.87
CA LEU A 257 24.34 1.74 28.24
C LEU A 257 23.78 1.18 29.56
N ILE A 258 23.75 -0.15 29.73
CA ILE A 258 23.33 -0.77 31.00
C ILE A 258 24.26 -0.38 32.16
N GLN A 259 25.57 -0.29 31.94
CA GLN A 259 26.55 0.18 32.95
C GLN A 259 26.43 1.67 33.32
N TRP A 260 25.79 2.49 32.48
CA TRP A 260 25.46 3.89 32.75
C TRP A 260 24.09 4.06 33.42
N LEU A 261 23.10 3.22 33.08
CA LEU A 261 21.78 3.22 33.71
C LEU A 261 21.80 2.63 35.12
N ARG A 262 22.59 1.57 35.35
CA ARG A 262 22.76 0.83 36.62
C ARG A 262 21.43 0.49 37.30
N ASP A 263 21.01 1.35 38.22
CA ASP A 263 19.89 1.18 39.13
C ASP A 263 18.72 2.15 38.81
N SER A 264 18.92 3.14 37.92
CA SER A 264 17.90 4.11 37.52
C SER A 264 16.82 3.52 36.60
N THR A 265 17.22 2.60 35.72
CA THR A 265 16.33 2.01 34.70
C THR A 265 16.70 0.55 34.44
N ARG A 266 15.72 -0.34 34.60
CA ARG A 266 15.84 -1.74 34.14
C ARG A 266 15.73 -1.80 32.62
N LEU A 267 16.85 -2.04 31.93
CA LEU A 267 16.91 -2.11 30.47
C LEU A 267 17.02 -3.57 30.00
N ARG A 268 16.01 -4.05 29.27
CA ARG A 268 16.07 -5.32 28.52
C ARG A 268 16.30 -5.04 27.04
N VAL A 269 17.19 -5.79 26.40
CA VAL A 269 17.42 -5.71 24.96
C VAL A 269 17.23 -7.09 24.35
N MET A 270 16.49 -7.18 23.25
CA MET A 270 16.42 -8.33 22.36
C MET A 270 16.91 -7.92 20.98
N ILE A 271 17.82 -8.71 20.40
CA ILE A 271 18.30 -8.52 19.03
C ILE A 271 18.05 -9.82 18.25
N LEU A 272 17.14 -9.75 17.29
CA LEU A 272 16.85 -10.84 16.36
C LEU A 272 17.77 -10.75 15.14
N THR A 273 18.06 -11.90 14.53
CA THR A 273 18.75 -11.94 13.22
C THR A 273 18.45 -13.24 12.50
N GLY A 274 17.99 -13.16 11.24
CA GLY A 274 17.86 -14.31 10.34
C GLY A 274 19.18 -14.84 9.77
N ARG A 275 20.32 -14.20 10.11
CA ARG A 275 21.67 -14.60 9.69
C ARG A 275 22.53 -14.96 10.93
N PRO A 276 23.42 -15.96 10.84
CA PRO A 276 24.27 -16.35 11.95
C PRO A 276 25.29 -15.24 12.28
N ILE A 277 25.26 -14.77 13.53
CA ILE A 277 26.21 -13.84 14.12
C ILE A 277 26.98 -14.59 15.22
N ASN A 278 28.31 -14.46 15.23
CA ASN A 278 29.13 -15.04 16.30
C ASN A 278 29.19 -14.08 17.49
N ILE A 279 28.82 -14.56 18.67
CA ILE A 279 28.59 -13.74 19.87
C ILE A 279 28.98 -14.58 21.09
N GLU A 280 29.95 -14.09 21.85
CA GLU A 280 30.35 -14.68 23.11
C GLU A 280 29.28 -14.39 24.18
N SER A 281 28.74 -15.46 24.79
CA SER A 281 27.74 -15.33 25.84
C SER A 281 28.42 -15.08 27.19
N ASN A 282 27.82 -14.22 28.02
CA ASN A 282 28.36 -13.84 29.33
C ASN A 282 27.21 -13.59 30.32
N SER A 283 27.52 -13.10 31.53
CA SER A 283 26.51 -12.88 32.59
C SER A 283 25.42 -11.85 32.27
N MET A 284 25.59 -11.04 31.23
CA MET A 284 24.61 -10.05 30.74
C MET A 284 24.05 -10.39 29.35
N VAL A 285 24.86 -11.02 28.49
CA VAL A 285 24.55 -11.36 27.09
C VAL A 285 24.23 -12.85 26.95
N ASN A 286 22.97 -13.16 26.65
CA ASN A 286 22.46 -14.51 26.39
C ASN A 286 22.17 -14.71 24.89
N LYS A 287 22.14 -15.98 24.44
CA LYS A 287 21.87 -16.33 23.03
C LYS A 287 20.96 -17.55 22.91
N ILE A 288 19.92 -17.42 22.09
CA ILE A 288 19.07 -18.49 21.58
C ILE A 288 19.47 -18.78 20.13
N ILE A 289 19.46 -20.06 19.74
CA ILE A 289 19.59 -20.49 18.35
C ILE A 289 18.27 -21.12 17.92
N VAL A 290 17.56 -20.50 16.98
CA VAL A 290 16.28 -20.96 16.45
C VAL A 290 16.50 -21.75 15.16
N GLY A 291 16.12 -23.02 15.18
CA GLY A 291 16.22 -23.91 14.02
C GLY A 291 15.04 -23.80 13.02
N PRO A 292 14.97 -24.71 12.03
CA PRO A 292 13.71 -25.02 11.36
C PRO A 292 12.63 -25.43 12.37
N LEU A 293 11.37 -25.55 11.93
CA LEU A 293 10.32 -26.00 12.85
C LEU A 293 10.61 -27.42 13.35
N PRO A 294 10.24 -27.71 14.61
CA PRO A 294 10.11 -29.09 15.06
C PRO A 294 9.13 -29.84 14.15
N THR A 295 9.64 -30.80 13.38
CA THR A 295 8.78 -31.84 12.80
C THR A 295 8.13 -32.57 13.97
N ARG A 296 6.83 -32.91 13.84
CA ARG A 296 6.13 -33.68 14.89
C ARG A 296 6.73 -35.08 14.95
N GLY A 297 7.70 -35.27 15.84
CA GLY A 297 8.18 -36.60 16.20
C GLY A 297 7.02 -37.42 16.75
N PHE A 298 6.74 -38.55 16.10
CA PHE A 298 5.86 -39.56 16.68
C PHE A 298 6.54 -40.11 17.94
N SER A 299 6.13 -39.62 19.11
CA SER A 299 6.48 -40.28 20.37
C SER A 299 5.96 -41.72 20.33
N PRO A 300 6.80 -42.72 20.65
CA PRO A 300 6.36 -44.11 20.63
C PRO A 300 5.22 -44.28 21.63
N VAL A 301 4.10 -44.84 21.16
CA VAL A 301 2.90 -45.06 21.98
C VAL A 301 3.27 -45.93 23.17
N LYS A 302 3.07 -45.40 24.39
CA LYS A 302 3.27 -46.18 25.62
C LYS A 302 2.42 -47.44 25.55
N ILE A 303 3.05 -48.60 25.79
CA ILE A 303 2.41 -49.91 25.70
C ILE A 303 1.29 -50.01 26.75
N VAL A 304 0.05 -49.80 26.31
CA VAL A 304 -1.14 -50.12 27.09
C VAL A 304 -1.38 -51.62 26.98
N ARG A 305 -1.18 -52.35 28.09
CA ARG A 305 -1.42 -53.80 28.15
C ARG A 305 -2.94 -54.09 28.07
N PRO A 306 -3.41 -54.90 27.11
CA PRO A 306 -4.76 -55.47 27.18
C PRO A 306 -4.86 -56.54 28.28
N ILE A 307 -6.06 -56.72 28.83
CA ILE A 307 -6.37 -57.70 29.89
C ILE A 307 -6.63 -59.08 29.27
N ARG A 308 -6.38 -60.17 30.02
CA ARG A 308 -6.65 -61.56 29.60
C ARG A 308 -8.12 -61.96 29.80
N SER A 309 -8.76 -62.42 28.73
CA SER A 309 -9.88 -63.38 28.74
C SER A 309 -9.96 -64.07 27.37
N THR A 310 -9.37 -65.26 27.17
CA THR A 310 -9.88 -66.62 27.47
C THR A 310 -10.91 -67.18 26.47
N VAL A 311 -10.50 -68.27 25.79
CA VAL A 311 -11.28 -69.29 25.06
C VAL A 311 -11.81 -68.93 23.65
N GLY A 312 -11.42 -69.76 22.66
CA GLY A 312 -11.93 -69.74 21.27
C GLY A 312 -11.09 -70.63 20.34
N GLN A 313 -11.67 -71.71 19.82
CA GLN A 313 -11.11 -72.61 18.79
C GLN A 313 -11.63 -72.20 17.37
N GLN A 314 -11.14 -72.61 16.20
CA GLN A 314 -10.10 -73.58 15.77
C GLN A 314 -9.64 -73.30 14.30
N ARG A 315 -8.41 -73.73 13.94
CA ARG A 315 -7.90 -74.22 12.61
C ARG A 315 -7.99 -73.42 11.27
N SER A 316 -6.81 -73.38 10.60
CA SER A 316 -6.52 -73.39 9.12
C SER A 316 -6.99 -72.22 8.23
N SER A 317 -6.26 -71.81 7.17
CA SER A 317 -5.01 -72.30 6.54
C SER A 317 -4.06 -71.15 6.12
N GLN A 318 -2.81 -71.45 5.72
CA GLN A 318 -1.74 -70.45 5.46
C GLN A 318 -1.40 -70.22 3.96
N PRO A 319 -0.76 -69.08 3.62
CA PRO A 319 -0.09 -68.78 2.34
C PRO A 319 1.43 -69.12 2.37
N PRO A 320 2.18 -68.91 1.27
CA PRO A 320 2.89 -67.64 0.99
C PRO A 320 2.46 -67.06 -0.39
N ILE A 321 3.05 -66.08 -1.09
CA ILE A 321 4.42 -65.49 -1.26
C ILE A 321 4.24 -63.95 -1.42
N THR A 322 4.97 -62.97 -0.85
CA THR A 322 6.41 -62.72 -0.51
C THR A 322 7.26 -62.18 -1.69
N GLU A 323 8.20 -61.23 -1.54
CA GLU A 323 8.54 -60.33 -0.41
C GLU A 323 9.32 -59.05 -0.83
N TYR A 324 9.48 -58.17 0.16
CA TYR A 324 10.55 -57.15 0.32
C TYR A 324 11.94 -57.50 -0.26
N ARG A 325 12.72 -56.47 -0.65
CA ARG A 325 13.80 -55.96 0.25
C ARG A 325 14.40 -54.59 -0.11
N ASP A 326 14.83 -53.94 0.96
CA ASP A 326 15.69 -52.76 1.06
C ASP A 326 17.11 -53.22 1.48
N LEU A 327 18.13 -52.37 1.32
CA LEU A 327 19.55 -52.40 1.77
C LEU A 327 20.38 -51.54 0.77
N SER A 328 21.40 -50.73 1.09
CA SER A 328 21.84 -49.89 2.22
C SER A 328 23.36 -49.64 2.05
N LEU A 329 23.87 -48.51 2.55
CA LEU A 329 25.29 -48.23 2.89
C LEU A 329 26.36 -48.04 1.76
N MET A 330 26.83 -46.78 1.70
CA MET A 330 28.22 -46.33 1.96
C MET A 330 29.39 -46.44 0.95
N SER A 331 29.99 -45.25 0.76
CA SER A 331 31.42 -44.89 0.84
C SER A 331 32.44 -45.19 -0.28
N THR A 332 32.68 -44.16 -1.09
CA THR A 332 33.97 -43.43 -1.28
C THR A 332 35.15 -44.07 -2.06
N ILE A 333 35.97 -43.16 -2.64
CA ILE A 333 37.38 -43.27 -3.12
C ILE A 333 37.60 -43.35 -4.65
N LEU A 334 37.83 -42.15 -5.22
CA LEU A 334 38.94 -41.71 -6.11
C LEU A 334 39.40 -42.55 -7.33
N ASP A 335 39.55 -41.81 -8.45
CA ASP A 335 40.70 -41.82 -9.39
C ASP A 335 41.00 -43.08 -10.25
N THR A 336 41.54 -43.02 -11.48
CA THR A 336 42.09 -41.89 -12.27
C THR A 336 42.13 -42.20 -13.79
N GLN A 337 42.41 -41.18 -14.62
CA GLN A 337 43.13 -41.22 -15.92
C GLN A 337 42.52 -41.95 -17.15
N GLY A 338 42.70 -41.35 -18.34
CA GLY A 338 42.79 -42.08 -19.63
C GLY A 338 41.85 -41.62 -20.77
N PRO A 339 42.34 -40.88 -21.78
CA PRO A 339 41.55 -40.44 -22.95
C PRO A 339 41.96 -41.14 -24.27
N LEU A 340 41.18 -40.93 -25.35
CA LEU A 340 41.59 -40.85 -26.79
C LEU A 340 40.31 -40.60 -27.66
N SER A 341 40.29 -39.53 -28.50
CA SER A 341 40.34 -39.54 -29.99
C SER A 341 39.21 -40.29 -30.74
N SER A 342 38.64 -39.86 -31.89
CA SER A 342 38.84 -38.68 -32.77
C SER A 342 37.81 -38.69 -33.93
N SER A 343 37.87 -37.68 -34.83
CA SER A 343 37.40 -37.69 -36.25
C SER A 343 35.88 -37.72 -36.56
N GLU A 344 35.39 -37.30 -37.74
CA GLU A 344 35.66 -36.07 -38.53
C GLU A 344 34.56 -35.87 -39.63
N HIS A 345 34.72 -34.87 -40.51
CA HIS A 345 33.93 -34.52 -41.72
C HIS A 345 32.50 -33.97 -41.48
N VAL A 346 32.06 -32.80 -42.00
CA VAL A 346 32.43 -31.88 -43.10
C VAL A 346 31.95 -32.24 -44.51
N ILE A 347 30.98 -31.47 -45.00
CA ILE A 347 30.79 -31.12 -46.43
C ILE A 347 30.53 -29.59 -46.50
N LYS A 348 30.97 -28.91 -47.58
CA LYS A 348 30.85 -27.46 -47.82
C LYS A 348 30.17 -27.12 -49.14
N SER A 349 29.43 -26.01 -49.16
CA SER A 349 29.37 -25.03 -50.28
C SER A 349 28.81 -23.70 -49.72
N THR A 350 29.49 -22.54 -49.72
CA THR A 350 29.93 -21.66 -50.83
C THR A 350 28.80 -21.16 -51.72
N SER A 351 28.63 -19.87 -52.02
CA SER A 351 29.18 -18.59 -51.51
C SER A 351 28.19 -17.46 -51.95
N SER A 352 28.34 -16.14 -51.79
CA SER A 352 29.44 -15.19 -51.49
C SER A 352 28.77 -13.84 -51.11
N SER A 353 29.38 -12.70 -50.74
CA SER A 353 30.64 -12.26 -50.12
C SER A 353 30.68 -10.72 -50.18
N ARG A 354 30.65 -10.03 -49.02
CA ARG A 354 31.24 -8.70 -48.70
C ARG A 354 30.67 -8.25 -47.33
N THR A 355 31.39 -8.22 -46.20
CA THR A 355 32.57 -7.40 -45.82
C THR A 355 32.39 -5.91 -46.16
N VAL A 356 32.63 -4.96 -45.25
CA VAL A 356 33.62 -4.85 -44.15
C VAL A 356 32.88 -4.44 -42.84
N GLU A 357 33.03 -5.06 -41.67
CA GLU A 357 34.21 -5.24 -40.77
C GLU A 357 34.72 -3.94 -40.10
N SER A 358 35.22 -3.91 -38.85
CA SER A 358 35.18 -4.89 -37.74
C SER A 358 35.57 -4.24 -36.39
N THR A 359 35.37 -4.97 -35.28
CA THR A 359 35.89 -4.73 -33.91
C THR A 359 35.27 -3.56 -33.10
N SER A 360 35.11 -3.63 -31.77
CA SER A 360 35.11 -4.75 -30.80
C SER A 360 34.48 -4.23 -29.47
N PHE A 361 34.20 -5.01 -28.41
CA PHE A 361 34.42 -6.45 -28.17
C PHE A 361 33.17 -7.06 -27.48
N GLN A 362 33.28 -7.63 -26.28
CA GLN A 362 32.20 -8.22 -25.48
C GLN A 362 32.51 -8.04 -23.98
N HIS A 363 31.47 -8.03 -23.14
CA HIS A 363 31.49 -8.91 -21.97
C HIS A 363 30.06 -9.22 -21.52
N THR A 364 29.76 -10.51 -21.34
CA THR A 364 28.55 -11.00 -20.69
C THR A 364 28.83 -11.37 -19.24
N SER A 365 27.83 -11.21 -18.39
CA SER A 365 27.69 -11.94 -17.12
C SER A 365 26.21 -12.15 -16.84
N HIS A 366 25.85 -13.33 -16.32
CA HIS A 366 24.46 -13.67 -16.02
C HIS A 366 24.05 -13.12 -14.65
N ALA A 367 22.80 -12.69 -14.53
CA ALA A 367 22.10 -12.51 -13.27
C ALA A 367 20.75 -13.26 -13.33
N GLU A 368 20.47 -14.10 -12.35
CA GLU A 368 19.25 -14.93 -12.32
C GLU A 368 18.04 -14.12 -11.85
N SER A 369 17.03 -13.96 -12.71
CA SER A 369 15.76 -13.32 -12.35
C SER A 369 14.77 -14.34 -11.77
N TYR A 370 14.54 -14.28 -10.45
CA TYR A 370 13.55 -15.13 -9.79
C TYR A 370 12.14 -14.56 -10.01
N ASN A 371 11.40 -15.13 -10.97
CA ASN A 371 9.98 -14.85 -11.17
C ASN A 371 9.15 -15.22 -9.93
N THR A 372 8.15 -14.39 -9.62
CA THR A 372 7.12 -14.69 -8.61
C THR A 372 5.69 -14.49 -9.12
N ASP A 373 5.51 -14.28 -10.43
CA ASP A 373 4.21 -14.43 -11.10
C ASP A 373 3.97 -15.91 -11.42
N ASP A 374 3.30 -16.63 -10.51
CA ASP A 374 2.42 -17.74 -10.90
C ASP A 374 1.38 -18.09 -9.83
N MET A 375 0.11 -17.94 -10.17
CA MET A 375 -1.02 -18.61 -9.54
C MET A 375 -1.90 -19.11 -10.70
N PRO A 376 -1.81 -20.40 -11.07
CA PRO A 376 -2.30 -20.86 -12.37
C PRO A 376 -3.83 -20.94 -12.41
N MET A 377 -4.42 -20.29 -13.42
CA MET A 377 -5.80 -20.55 -13.84
C MET A 377 -5.88 -21.95 -14.50
N PRO A 378 -7.00 -22.69 -14.35
CA PRO A 378 -7.18 -23.97 -15.02
C PRO A 378 -7.16 -23.83 -16.55
N LYS A 379 -6.30 -24.61 -17.23
CA LYS A 379 -6.24 -24.64 -18.70
C LYS A 379 -7.22 -25.67 -19.28
N LEU A 380 -7.79 -25.35 -20.42
CA LEU A 380 -8.48 -26.27 -21.33
C LEU A 380 -7.90 -26.09 -22.75
N ASN A 381 -7.91 -27.16 -23.54
CA ASN A 381 -6.92 -27.38 -24.61
C ASN A 381 -7.16 -26.63 -25.93
N ASP A 382 -6.07 -26.53 -26.69
CA ASP A 382 -6.01 -26.03 -28.06
C ASP A 382 -7.04 -26.64 -29.02
N SER A 383 -7.62 -25.79 -29.85
CA SER A 383 -8.21 -26.12 -31.16
C SER A 383 -8.32 -24.84 -32.00
N PHE A 384 -8.65 -25.00 -33.29
CA PHE A 384 -8.86 -23.91 -34.27
C PHE A 384 -7.60 -23.13 -34.71
N LYS A 385 -6.77 -23.81 -35.52
CA LYS A 385 -6.13 -23.13 -36.66
C LYS A 385 -7.20 -22.88 -37.74
N THR A 386 -6.93 -21.89 -38.61
CA THR A 386 -7.77 -21.44 -39.75
C THR A 386 -9.20 -21.01 -39.41
N LEU A 387 -9.39 -19.71 -39.15
CA LEU A 387 -10.67 -19.02 -39.21
C LEU A 387 -10.53 -17.70 -39.99
N SER A 388 -11.60 -17.29 -40.68
CA SER A 388 -11.65 -16.05 -41.48
C SER A 388 -11.77 -14.79 -40.62
N LEU A 389 -11.44 -13.62 -41.17
CA LEU A 389 -11.36 -12.34 -40.44
C LEU A 389 -12.66 -11.98 -39.69
N GLY A 390 -13.83 -12.24 -40.28
CA GLY A 390 -15.12 -12.03 -39.63
C GLY A 390 -15.44 -13.03 -38.50
N ALA A 391 -14.95 -14.27 -38.61
CA ALA A 391 -15.06 -15.27 -37.54
C ALA A 391 -14.09 -14.96 -36.39
N LEU A 392 -12.93 -14.38 -36.69
CA LEU A 392 -12.00 -13.86 -35.68
C LEU A 392 -12.65 -12.72 -34.88
N GLN A 393 -13.32 -11.77 -35.53
CA GLN A 393 -14.05 -10.70 -34.83
C GLN A 393 -15.13 -11.26 -33.89
N ALA A 394 -15.99 -12.16 -34.35
CA ALA A 394 -17.01 -12.80 -33.51
C ALA A 394 -16.39 -13.56 -32.31
N SER A 395 -15.34 -14.35 -32.55
CA SER A 395 -14.63 -15.05 -31.46
C SER A 395 -13.95 -14.10 -30.49
N SER A 396 -13.48 -12.94 -30.96
CA SER A 396 -12.83 -11.93 -30.11
C SER A 396 -13.84 -11.19 -29.23
N SER A 397 -15.02 -10.81 -29.75
CA SER A 397 -16.10 -10.21 -28.96
C SER A 397 -16.69 -11.18 -27.94
N ASP A 398 -16.80 -12.46 -28.30
CA ASP A 398 -17.14 -13.53 -27.35
C ASP A 398 -16.09 -13.63 -26.22
N SER A 399 -14.80 -13.53 -26.57
CA SER A 399 -13.73 -13.63 -25.58
C SER A 399 -13.62 -12.39 -24.67
N SER A 400 -13.78 -11.17 -25.21
CA SER A 400 -13.75 -9.93 -24.43
C SER A 400 -14.98 -9.82 -23.52
N THR A 401 -16.15 -10.26 -23.98
CA THR A 401 -17.37 -10.31 -23.16
C THR A 401 -17.17 -11.27 -21.97
N ARG A 402 -16.62 -12.47 -22.19
CA ARG A 402 -16.34 -13.45 -21.13
C ARG A 402 -15.26 -12.97 -20.15
N SER A 403 -14.18 -12.31 -20.61
CA SER A 403 -13.17 -11.82 -19.68
C SER A 403 -13.68 -10.64 -18.85
N THR A 404 -14.42 -9.71 -19.46
CA THR A 404 -15.09 -8.62 -18.73
C THR A 404 -16.12 -9.14 -17.74
N GLU A 405 -16.88 -10.20 -18.07
CA GLU A 405 -17.75 -10.87 -17.10
C GLU A 405 -16.96 -11.48 -15.94
N GLN A 406 -15.85 -12.18 -16.20
CA GLN A 406 -14.96 -12.73 -15.16
C GLN A 406 -14.40 -11.64 -14.23
N TRP A 407 -14.10 -10.44 -14.74
CA TRP A 407 -13.69 -9.29 -13.91
C TRP A 407 -14.81 -8.86 -12.94
N PHE A 408 -16.06 -8.79 -13.42
CA PHE A 408 -17.22 -8.50 -12.56
C PHE A 408 -17.56 -9.65 -11.58
N GLN A 409 -17.39 -10.91 -11.98
CA GLN A 409 -17.52 -12.06 -11.09
C GLN A 409 -16.46 -12.04 -9.98
N MET A 410 -15.22 -11.68 -10.30
CA MET A 410 -14.14 -11.49 -9.33
C MET A 410 -14.44 -10.34 -8.36
N LEU A 411 -14.91 -9.19 -8.87
CA LEU A 411 -15.38 -8.07 -8.05
C LEU A 411 -16.45 -8.51 -7.04
N GLY A 412 -17.44 -9.27 -7.51
CA GLY A 412 -18.50 -9.84 -6.68
C GLY A 412 -17.97 -10.75 -5.56
N ALA A 413 -17.12 -11.71 -5.93
CA ALA A 413 -16.58 -12.74 -5.04
C ALA A 413 -15.46 -12.26 -4.10
N THR A 414 -15.02 -10.99 -4.19
CA THR A 414 -13.93 -10.46 -3.36
C THR A 414 -14.30 -9.11 -2.74
N THR A 415 -14.29 -8.04 -3.53
CA THR A 415 -14.54 -6.67 -3.06
C THR A 415 -15.97 -6.47 -2.58
N HIS A 416 -16.98 -6.97 -3.30
CA HIS A 416 -18.38 -6.83 -2.85
C HIS A 416 -18.66 -7.67 -1.61
N GLU A 417 -18.15 -8.90 -1.51
CA GLU A 417 -18.28 -9.68 -0.27
C GLU A 417 -17.62 -8.94 0.91
N PHE A 418 -16.39 -8.43 0.74
CA PHE A 418 -15.68 -7.70 1.80
C PHE A 418 -16.36 -6.36 2.20
N MET A 419 -17.01 -5.68 1.25
CA MET A 419 -17.69 -4.40 1.47
C MET A 419 -19.10 -4.53 2.04
N TYR A 420 -19.85 -5.57 1.63
CA TYR A 420 -21.31 -5.61 1.78
C TYR A 420 -21.87 -6.86 2.50
N LYS A 421 -21.03 -7.82 2.90
CA LYS A 421 -21.44 -8.99 3.72
C LYS A 421 -21.92 -8.62 5.13
N GLN A 422 -21.59 -7.42 5.60
CA GLN A 422 -22.09 -6.83 6.84
C GLN A 422 -22.61 -5.42 6.52
N GLU A 423 -23.79 -5.07 7.03
CA GLU A 423 -24.26 -3.69 6.98
C GLU A 423 -23.41 -2.85 7.95
N LEU A 424 -22.78 -1.80 7.44
CA LEU A 424 -21.88 -0.92 8.19
C LEU A 424 -22.33 0.53 8.04
N GLU A 425 -22.37 1.26 9.16
CA GLU A 425 -22.70 2.68 9.18
C GLU A 425 -21.64 3.51 8.43
N SER A 426 -22.00 3.98 7.23
CA SER A 426 -21.22 4.96 6.48
C SER A 426 -21.61 6.38 6.90
N THR A 427 -20.62 7.27 7.02
CA THR A 427 -20.87 8.69 7.34
C THR A 427 -21.52 9.46 6.20
N SER A 428 -21.35 9.00 4.95
CA SER A 428 -22.04 9.53 3.77
C SER A 428 -21.95 8.58 2.58
N LEU A 429 -22.91 8.67 1.65
CA LEU A 429 -22.85 7.99 0.36
C LEU A 429 -21.89 8.75 -0.59
N VAL A 430 -21.31 8.06 -1.57
CA VAL A 430 -20.47 8.68 -2.60
C VAL A 430 -21.37 9.25 -3.70
N ASN A 431 -21.21 10.55 -3.97
CA ASN A 431 -21.99 11.31 -4.95
C ASN A 431 -21.19 11.43 -6.25
N ILE A 432 -21.78 11.08 -7.39
CA ILE A 432 -21.06 11.04 -8.68
C ILE A 432 -21.88 11.75 -9.75
N ALA A 433 -21.28 12.72 -10.45
CA ALA A 433 -21.90 13.28 -11.65
C ALA A 433 -21.47 12.51 -12.90
N VAL A 434 -22.42 12.21 -13.78
CA VAL A 434 -22.19 11.57 -15.08
C VAL A 434 -22.55 12.57 -16.17
N LEU A 435 -21.55 13.06 -16.89
CA LEU A 435 -21.74 13.99 -18.01
C LEU A 435 -21.75 13.16 -19.30
N ASP A 436 -22.92 13.07 -19.95
CA ASP A 436 -23.13 12.19 -21.10
C ASP A 436 -24.41 12.59 -21.91
N THR A 437 -25.02 11.66 -22.66
CA THR A 437 -26.25 11.84 -23.46
C THR A 437 -27.55 11.92 -22.65
N GLY A 438 -27.57 11.35 -21.44
CA GLY A 438 -28.74 11.27 -20.56
C GLY A 438 -28.85 9.91 -19.86
N PHE A 439 -30.06 9.54 -19.44
CA PHE A 439 -30.37 8.20 -18.93
C PHE A 439 -31.79 7.78 -19.31
N ALA A 440 -31.95 6.71 -20.08
CA ALA A 440 -33.24 6.23 -20.57
C ALA A 440 -34.13 5.75 -19.41
N TYR A 441 -35.20 6.48 -19.12
CA TYR A 441 -36.21 6.04 -18.15
C TYR A 441 -37.64 6.50 -18.49
N THR A 442 -37.92 6.69 -19.78
CA THR A 442 -39.24 7.06 -20.30
C THR A 442 -40.11 5.85 -20.63
N ASN A 443 -39.57 4.83 -21.30
CA ASN A 443 -40.34 3.72 -21.86
C ASN A 443 -40.68 2.63 -20.82
N PRO A 444 -41.71 1.79 -21.04
CA PRO A 444 -42.07 0.71 -20.11
C PRO A 444 -41.00 -0.38 -19.96
N GLU A 445 -40.18 -0.60 -20.99
CA GLU A 445 -39.12 -1.62 -21.00
C GLU A 445 -37.88 -1.15 -20.24
N ASP A 446 -37.39 0.06 -20.52
CA ASP A 446 -36.38 0.76 -19.71
C ASP A 446 -36.78 0.80 -18.23
N LYS A 447 -38.05 1.14 -17.93
CA LYS A 447 -38.62 1.13 -16.57
C LYS A 447 -38.67 -0.25 -15.90
N ARG A 448 -38.57 -1.34 -16.67
CA ARG A 448 -38.51 -2.71 -16.14
C ARG A 448 -37.06 -3.14 -15.87
N SER A 449 -36.16 -2.96 -16.82
CA SER A 449 -34.75 -3.36 -16.69
C SER A 449 -33.93 -2.42 -15.80
N LEU A 450 -34.15 -1.11 -15.90
CA LEU A 450 -33.28 -0.11 -15.26
C LEU A 450 -33.73 0.34 -13.86
N ARG A 451 -34.87 -0.15 -13.37
CA ARG A 451 -35.42 0.21 -12.04
C ARG A 451 -34.41 0.09 -10.87
N PRO A 452 -33.59 -0.97 -10.75
CA PRO A 452 -32.59 -1.09 -9.67
C PRO A 452 -31.46 -0.06 -9.74
N TYR A 453 -31.23 0.55 -10.90
CA TYR A 453 -30.23 1.59 -11.11
C TYR A 453 -30.86 2.98 -10.93
N TYR A 454 -32.05 3.21 -11.48
CA TYR A 454 -32.76 4.50 -11.37
C TYR A 454 -33.06 4.89 -9.92
N GLN A 455 -33.29 3.93 -9.02
CA GLN A 455 -33.44 4.21 -7.58
C GLN A 455 -32.21 4.85 -6.92
N ARG A 456 -31.02 4.76 -7.54
CA ARG A 456 -29.78 5.41 -7.11
C ARG A 456 -29.44 6.68 -7.89
N ILE A 457 -30.33 7.15 -8.78
CA ILE A 457 -30.20 8.44 -9.48
C ILE A 457 -30.95 9.52 -8.70
N LYS A 458 -30.22 10.47 -8.13
CA LYS A 458 -30.74 11.52 -7.23
C LYS A 458 -31.18 12.79 -7.96
N ARG A 459 -30.57 13.10 -9.10
CA ARG A 459 -31.02 14.15 -10.04
C ARG A 459 -30.71 13.74 -11.48
N LEU A 460 -31.52 14.24 -12.40
CA LEU A 460 -31.20 14.31 -13.83
C LEU A 460 -31.46 15.76 -14.25
N ALA A 461 -30.52 16.36 -14.98
CA ALA A 461 -30.61 17.74 -15.46
C ALA A 461 -29.99 17.87 -16.85
N ASN A 462 -30.54 18.76 -17.66
CA ASN A 462 -30.02 19.09 -18.98
C ASN A 462 -29.25 20.41 -18.95
N PHE A 463 -28.07 20.43 -19.59
CA PHE A 463 -27.21 21.60 -19.67
C PHE A 463 -27.04 22.13 -21.10
N ILE A 464 -27.66 21.48 -22.09
CA ILE A 464 -27.74 21.92 -23.49
C ILE A 464 -28.78 23.04 -23.60
N GLU A 465 -28.43 24.13 -24.26
CA GLU A 465 -29.28 25.33 -24.27
C GLU A 465 -30.52 25.15 -25.17
N GLY A 466 -31.70 25.45 -24.64
CA GLY A 466 -33.01 25.28 -25.32
C GLY A 466 -33.78 24.01 -24.92
N ASP A 467 -33.10 22.94 -24.52
CA ASP A 467 -33.72 21.67 -24.10
C ASP A 467 -34.15 21.72 -22.61
N PRO A 468 -35.33 21.17 -22.23
CA PRO A 468 -35.76 21.08 -20.83
C PRO A 468 -35.10 19.93 -20.06
N ASP A 469 -35.05 20.02 -18.72
CA ASP A 469 -34.54 18.97 -17.82
C ASP A 469 -35.18 17.57 -18.02
N SER A 470 -36.37 17.50 -18.61
CA SER A 470 -37.00 16.22 -18.97
C SER A 470 -36.18 15.43 -20.00
N GLU A 471 -35.41 16.09 -20.86
CA GLU A 471 -34.55 15.42 -21.85
C GLU A 471 -33.35 14.70 -21.21
N ALA A 472 -32.99 15.00 -19.97
CA ALA A 472 -32.01 14.18 -19.25
C ALA A 472 -32.54 12.78 -18.87
N LYS A 473 -33.86 12.54 -19.01
CA LYS A 473 -34.51 11.21 -18.90
C LYS A 473 -34.69 10.50 -20.25
N THR A 474 -34.31 11.16 -21.35
CA THR A 474 -34.14 10.51 -22.66
C THR A 474 -32.67 10.16 -22.85
N ASP A 475 -32.40 9.07 -23.54
CA ASP A 475 -31.06 8.74 -24.04
C ASP A 475 -31.22 7.95 -25.35
N PRO A 476 -31.41 8.64 -26.49
CA PRO A 476 -31.59 7.98 -27.79
C PRO A 476 -30.36 7.20 -28.26
N SER A 477 -29.18 7.47 -27.67
CA SER A 477 -27.93 6.76 -27.96
C SER A 477 -27.80 5.47 -27.13
N GLY A 478 -28.32 5.47 -25.90
CA GLY A 478 -28.11 4.43 -24.89
C GLY A 478 -26.74 4.50 -24.20
N HIS A 479 -25.89 5.44 -24.62
CA HIS A 479 -24.51 5.59 -24.16
C HIS A 479 -24.45 6.00 -22.69
N GLY A 480 -25.03 7.16 -22.32
CA GLY A 480 -25.08 7.64 -20.94
C GLY A 480 -25.77 6.66 -19.97
N THR A 481 -26.78 5.94 -20.46
CA THR A 481 -27.44 4.86 -19.72
C THR A 481 -26.48 3.70 -19.43
N ALA A 482 -25.75 3.22 -20.45
CA ALA A 482 -24.77 2.15 -20.30
C ALA A 482 -23.58 2.57 -19.42
N VAL A 483 -23.10 3.80 -19.54
CA VAL A 483 -22.05 4.42 -18.70
C VAL A 483 -22.48 4.47 -17.24
N ALA A 484 -23.65 5.05 -16.95
CA ALA A 484 -24.20 5.17 -15.59
C ALA A 484 -24.37 3.79 -14.92
N VAL A 485 -24.83 2.78 -15.67
CA VAL A 485 -25.00 1.42 -15.14
C VAL A 485 -23.66 0.75 -14.78
N GLN A 486 -22.56 0.98 -15.51
CA GLN A 486 -21.28 0.38 -15.08
C GLN A 486 -20.81 0.94 -13.72
N ILE A 487 -20.95 2.25 -13.47
CA ILE A 487 -20.63 2.84 -12.15
C ILE A 487 -21.44 2.15 -11.05
N LEU A 488 -22.75 1.99 -11.28
CA LEU A 488 -23.71 1.42 -10.33
C LEU A 488 -23.63 -0.12 -10.20
N LYS A 489 -22.92 -0.81 -11.11
CA LYS A 489 -22.50 -2.21 -10.94
C LYS A 489 -21.23 -2.33 -10.10
N VAL A 490 -20.31 -1.35 -10.17
CA VAL A 490 -19.03 -1.41 -9.46
C VAL A 490 -19.16 -0.98 -8.00
N SER A 491 -19.77 0.17 -7.70
CA SER A 491 -20.17 0.54 -6.33
C SER A 491 -21.68 0.37 -6.17
N LEU A 492 -22.10 -0.39 -5.15
CA LEU A 492 -23.51 -0.73 -4.95
C LEU A 492 -24.28 0.34 -4.17
N THR A 493 -23.60 1.26 -3.48
CA THR A 493 -24.23 2.36 -2.71
C THR A 493 -24.05 3.75 -3.32
N ALA A 494 -23.20 3.89 -4.35
CA ALA A 494 -22.98 5.17 -5.04
C ALA A 494 -24.28 5.78 -5.60
N VAL A 495 -24.35 7.11 -5.56
CA VAL A 495 -25.52 7.91 -5.95
C VAL A 495 -25.18 8.81 -7.12
N LEU A 496 -25.93 8.69 -8.22
CA LEU A 496 -25.65 9.43 -9.46
C LEU A 496 -26.46 10.73 -9.60
N TYR A 497 -25.84 11.67 -10.31
CA TYR A 497 -26.47 12.87 -10.85
C TYR A 497 -26.19 12.89 -12.35
N ILE A 498 -27.23 12.77 -13.18
CA ILE A 498 -27.07 12.70 -14.64
C ILE A 498 -27.10 14.12 -15.22
N CYS A 499 -26.04 14.48 -15.94
CA CYS A 499 -25.93 15.72 -16.70
C CYS A 499 -25.99 15.39 -18.19
N ARG A 500 -27.08 15.75 -18.87
CA ARG A 500 -27.11 15.73 -20.33
C ARG A 500 -26.29 16.91 -20.88
N VAL A 501 -25.24 16.59 -21.62
CA VAL A 501 -24.28 17.55 -22.23
C VAL A 501 -23.90 17.20 -23.68
N VAL A 502 -24.39 16.07 -24.20
CA VAL A 502 -24.16 15.61 -25.58
C VAL A 502 -25.47 15.70 -26.35
N GLY A 503 -25.46 16.35 -27.51
CA GLY A 503 -26.65 16.58 -28.32
C GLY A 503 -27.14 15.35 -29.09
N PRO A 504 -28.29 15.44 -29.79
CA PRO A 504 -28.77 14.40 -30.70
C PRO A 504 -27.83 14.12 -31.89
N ASP A 505 -26.88 15.02 -32.16
CA ASP A 505 -25.79 14.88 -33.12
C ASP A 505 -24.60 14.03 -32.60
N GLY A 506 -24.62 13.66 -31.32
CA GLY A 506 -23.53 12.94 -30.66
C GLY A 506 -22.32 13.80 -30.29
N VAL A 507 -22.39 15.14 -30.45
CA VAL A 507 -21.27 16.04 -30.17
C VAL A 507 -21.35 16.59 -28.74
N PRO A 508 -20.27 16.53 -27.93
CA PRO A 508 -20.27 17.12 -26.59
C PRO A 508 -20.23 18.66 -26.63
N ASP A 509 -21.28 19.32 -26.11
CA ASP A 509 -21.35 20.78 -25.99
C ASP A 509 -20.41 21.25 -24.87
N LYS A 510 -19.42 22.08 -25.24
CA LYS A 510 -18.36 22.58 -24.37
C LYS A 510 -18.88 23.59 -23.34
N LEU A 511 -19.97 24.29 -23.65
CA LEU A 511 -20.64 25.21 -22.74
C LEU A 511 -21.55 24.45 -21.77
N ALA A 512 -22.32 23.47 -22.25
CA ALA A 512 -23.03 22.53 -21.39
C ALA A 512 -22.08 21.82 -20.40
N ILE A 513 -20.93 21.34 -20.86
CA ILE A 513 -19.91 20.71 -20.00
C ILE A 513 -19.36 21.68 -18.97
N GLU A 514 -19.05 22.94 -19.34
CA GLU A 514 -18.59 23.92 -18.35
C GLU A 514 -19.65 24.17 -17.26
N ARG A 515 -20.90 24.39 -17.67
CA ARG A 515 -22.04 24.58 -16.76
C ARG A 515 -22.24 23.37 -15.85
N ALA A 516 -22.18 22.15 -16.40
CA ALA A 516 -22.35 20.90 -15.68
C ALA A 516 -21.23 20.65 -14.66
N ILE A 517 -19.96 20.82 -15.03
CA ILE A 517 -18.82 20.64 -14.09
C ILE A 517 -18.94 21.65 -12.94
N ARG A 518 -19.26 22.92 -13.22
CA ARG A 518 -19.45 23.94 -12.18
C ARG A 518 -20.62 23.60 -11.24
N LYS A 519 -21.79 23.25 -11.78
CA LYS A 519 -23.00 22.91 -11.00
C LYS A 519 -22.80 21.64 -10.16
N ALA A 520 -22.10 20.62 -10.68
CA ALA A 520 -21.79 19.41 -9.94
C ALA A 520 -20.80 19.67 -8.78
N SER A 521 -19.75 20.48 -9.03
CA SER A 521 -18.64 20.66 -8.09
C SER A 521 -18.88 21.70 -7.01
N ALA A 522 -19.70 22.73 -7.29
CA ALA A 522 -20.05 23.72 -6.28
C ALA A 522 -20.83 23.06 -5.12
N LYS A 523 -20.71 23.63 -3.92
CA LYS A 523 -21.45 23.15 -2.73
C LYS A 523 -22.93 23.49 -2.84
N SER A 524 -23.79 22.69 -2.22
CA SER A 524 -25.22 22.97 -2.10
C SER A 524 -25.45 24.22 -1.26
N ASP A 525 -26.31 25.11 -1.75
CA ASP A 525 -26.69 26.34 -1.08
C ASP A 525 -28.23 26.40 -1.03
N LYS A 526 -28.80 26.50 0.17
CA LYS A 526 -30.25 26.53 0.36
C LYS A 526 -30.86 27.90 0.11
N ASP A 527 -30.04 28.94 0.16
CA ASP A 527 -30.47 30.33 0.02
C ASP A 527 -30.34 30.80 -1.46
N SER A 528 -29.61 30.04 -2.29
CA SER A 528 -29.61 30.21 -3.75
C SER A 528 -30.93 29.73 -4.39
N PRO A 529 -31.56 30.50 -5.29
CA PRO A 529 -32.81 30.13 -5.96
C PRO A 529 -32.78 28.80 -6.74
N ASP A 530 -31.59 28.32 -7.11
CA ASP A 530 -31.37 27.09 -7.88
C ASP A 530 -30.87 25.89 -7.02
N GLY A 531 -30.87 26.05 -5.69
CA GLY A 531 -30.35 25.10 -4.70
C GLY A 531 -28.82 24.98 -4.64
N GLY A 532 -28.10 25.91 -5.27
CA GLY A 532 -26.64 25.90 -5.35
C GLY A 532 -26.10 24.71 -6.13
N GLY A 533 -24.85 24.33 -5.89
CA GLY A 533 -24.27 23.16 -6.52
C GLY A 533 -24.71 21.83 -5.89
N TRP A 534 -24.15 20.72 -6.36
CA TRP A 534 -24.51 19.38 -5.87
C TRP A 534 -23.48 18.79 -4.90
N GLY A 535 -22.27 19.32 -4.85
CA GLY A 535 -21.19 18.84 -3.99
C GLY A 535 -20.83 17.38 -4.26
N VAL A 536 -20.70 16.98 -5.53
CA VAL A 536 -20.32 15.60 -5.88
C VAL A 536 -18.87 15.30 -5.51
N ASP A 537 -18.57 14.03 -5.26
CA ASP A 537 -17.23 13.55 -4.94
C ASP A 537 -16.41 13.23 -6.20
N ILE A 538 -17.08 12.77 -7.27
CA ILE A 538 -16.45 12.35 -8.54
C ILE A 538 -17.26 12.83 -9.75
N ILE A 539 -16.58 13.16 -10.85
CA ILE A 539 -17.14 13.51 -12.16
C ILE A 539 -16.64 12.51 -13.22
N ASN A 540 -17.56 11.82 -13.89
CA ASN A 540 -17.29 10.97 -15.06
C ASN A 540 -17.52 11.73 -16.37
N MET A 541 -16.54 11.73 -17.28
CA MET A 541 -16.62 12.28 -18.63
C MET A 541 -16.25 11.20 -19.66
N SER A 542 -17.23 10.43 -20.14
CA SER A 542 -17.03 9.32 -21.09
C SER A 542 -16.93 9.79 -22.56
N PHE A 543 -16.33 10.97 -22.77
CA PHE A 543 -16.17 11.63 -24.07
C PHE A 543 -14.81 12.33 -24.17
N GLY A 544 -14.46 12.81 -25.37
CA GLY A 544 -13.33 13.71 -25.59
C GLY A 544 -13.36 14.42 -26.94
N TRP A 545 -12.49 15.41 -27.12
CA TRP A 545 -12.27 16.10 -28.40
C TRP A 545 -10.82 16.63 -28.55
N PRO A 546 -10.34 16.95 -29.77
CA PRO A 546 -8.90 17.15 -30.01
C PRO A 546 -8.28 18.45 -29.46
N TYR A 547 -9.06 19.51 -29.21
CA TYR A 547 -8.55 20.83 -28.84
C TYR A 547 -8.95 21.23 -27.40
N HIS A 548 -8.09 21.96 -26.69
CA HIS A 548 -8.44 22.47 -25.36
C HIS A 548 -9.59 23.50 -25.46
N HIS A 549 -10.32 23.71 -24.36
CA HIS A 549 -11.35 24.75 -24.28
C HIS A 549 -11.28 25.46 -22.92
N ASP A 550 -11.07 26.77 -22.94
CA ASP A 550 -10.70 27.54 -21.76
C ASP A 550 -11.78 27.60 -20.66
N GLY A 551 -13.05 27.55 -21.05
CA GLY A 551 -14.19 27.44 -20.13
C GLY A 551 -14.11 26.17 -19.29
N VAL A 552 -14.30 25.01 -19.95
CA VAL A 552 -14.04 23.66 -19.40
C VAL A 552 -12.73 23.60 -18.60
N ARG A 553 -11.61 24.17 -19.07
CA ARG A 553 -10.33 24.18 -18.33
C ARG A 553 -10.44 24.88 -16.97
N LYS A 554 -11.10 26.04 -16.91
CA LYS A 554 -11.37 26.77 -15.67
C LYS A 554 -12.38 26.02 -14.78
N ALA A 555 -13.29 25.25 -15.35
CA ALA A 555 -14.23 24.42 -14.58
C ALA A 555 -13.59 23.16 -14.00
N ILE A 556 -12.67 22.49 -14.73
CA ILE A 556 -11.88 21.36 -14.21
C ILE A 556 -11.02 21.81 -13.02
N GLU A 557 -10.33 22.94 -13.13
CA GLU A 557 -9.54 23.48 -12.02
C GLU A 557 -10.43 23.90 -10.83
N PHE A 558 -11.60 24.50 -11.08
CA PHE A 558 -12.59 24.79 -10.03
C PHE A 558 -13.11 23.51 -9.34
N ALA A 559 -13.31 22.43 -10.09
CA ALA A 559 -13.72 21.13 -9.54
C ALA A 559 -12.62 20.54 -8.63
N ARG A 560 -11.37 20.53 -9.12
CA ARG A 560 -10.20 20.11 -8.34
C ARG A 560 -10.06 20.93 -7.05
N GLN A 561 -10.23 22.25 -7.10
CA GLN A 561 -10.21 23.15 -5.93
C GLN A 561 -11.34 22.91 -4.92
N ASN A 562 -12.44 22.25 -5.31
CA ASN A 562 -13.50 21.82 -4.38
C ASN A 562 -13.26 20.39 -3.83
N GLY A 563 -12.17 19.72 -4.21
CA GLY A 563 -11.87 18.35 -3.80
C GLY A 563 -12.65 17.28 -4.55
N VAL A 564 -12.99 17.55 -5.81
CA VAL A 564 -13.77 16.66 -6.70
C VAL A 564 -12.81 15.96 -7.66
N HIS A 565 -12.87 14.63 -7.73
CA HIS A 565 -12.06 13.86 -8.68
C HIS A 565 -12.69 13.84 -10.07
N LEU A 566 -11.90 14.05 -11.11
CA LEU A 566 -12.37 14.04 -12.49
C LEU A 566 -11.73 12.89 -13.26
N PHE A 567 -12.56 12.09 -13.93
CA PHE A 567 -12.13 10.97 -14.78
C PHE A 567 -12.60 11.19 -16.22
N ALA A 568 -11.77 10.81 -17.19
CA ALA A 568 -12.16 10.84 -18.60
C ALA A 568 -11.56 9.70 -19.43
N SER A 569 -12.34 9.24 -20.41
CA SER A 569 -11.95 8.29 -21.45
C SER A 569 -10.89 8.88 -22.38
N THR A 570 -9.80 8.15 -22.64
CA THR A 570 -8.65 8.69 -23.40
C THR A 570 -8.93 8.92 -24.87
N SER A 571 -9.45 7.91 -25.57
CA SER A 571 -10.01 7.95 -26.94
C SER A 571 -10.47 6.53 -27.34
N ASN A 572 -11.22 6.41 -28.44
CA ASN A 572 -11.31 5.16 -29.21
C ASN A 572 -10.49 5.23 -30.53
N ASP A 573 -10.03 6.43 -30.90
CA ASP A 573 -9.27 6.71 -32.12
C ASP A 573 -7.78 6.92 -31.82
N GLY A 574 -7.10 5.89 -31.31
CA GLY A 574 -5.65 5.91 -31.05
C GLY A 574 -4.75 6.15 -32.27
N LEU A 575 -5.34 6.35 -33.46
CA LEU A 575 -4.69 6.68 -34.73
C LEU A 575 -4.42 8.18 -34.94
N LEU A 576 -4.99 9.08 -34.11
CA LEU A 576 -4.86 10.53 -34.28
C LEU A 576 -3.43 11.08 -34.12
N GLY A 577 -2.54 10.31 -33.48
CA GLY A 577 -1.13 10.65 -33.27
C GLY A 577 -0.88 11.78 -32.26
N PRO A 578 0.35 11.90 -31.71
CA PRO A 578 0.69 13.01 -30.81
C PRO A 578 0.54 14.38 -31.53
N PRO A 579 -0.03 15.41 -30.88
CA PRO A 579 -0.41 15.52 -29.47
C PRO A 579 -1.90 15.20 -29.17
N ASN A 580 -2.61 14.59 -30.12
CA ASN A 580 -4.04 14.24 -30.01
C ASN A 580 -4.26 12.73 -29.81
N ASP A 581 -3.21 12.02 -29.39
CA ASP A 581 -3.27 10.61 -29.04
C ASP A 581 -4.20 10.39 -27.84
N ILE A 582 -4.08 11.23 -26.80
CA ILE A 582 -5.09 11.35 -25.75
C ILE A 582 -5.94 12.61 -25.99
N LEU A 583 -7.26 12.47 -26.02
CA LEU A 583 -8.20 13.58 -26.21
C LEU A 583 -8.32 14.46 -24.96
N TYR A 584 -8.81 15.68 -25.14
CA TYR A 584 -9.23 16.55 -24.04
C TYR A 584 -10.69 16.23 -23.67
N PRO A 585 -11.07 16.07 -22.38
CA PRO A 585 -10.33 16.47 -21.19
C PRO A 585 -9.32 15.47 -20.61
N ALA A 586 -9.28 14.21 -21.06
CA ALA A 586 -8.44 13.16 -20.47
C ALA A 586 -6.91 13.46 -20.45
N ARG A 587 -6.40 14.23 -21.43
CA ARG A 587 -4.99 14.67 -21.44
C ARG A 587 -4.65 15.84 -20.50
N SER A 588 -5.59 16.29 -19.66
CA SER A 588 -5.36 17.38 -18.70
C SER A 588 -4.77 16.82 -17.41
N ASP A 589 -3.71 17.42 -16.89
CA ASP A 589 -3.00 16.91 -15.69
C ASP A 589 -3.88 16.88 -14.41
N SER A 590 -5.00 17.61 -14.42
CA SER A 590 -6.03 17.64 -13.38
C SER A 590 -7.14 16.60 -13.56
N VAL A 591 -6.99 15.66 -14.51
CA VAL A 591 -7.97 14.62 -14.84
C VAL A 591 -7.27 13.25 -14.84
N ILE A 592 -7.97 12.24 -14.31
CA ILE A 592 -7.52 10.86 -14.30
C ILE A 592 -7.92 10.22 -15.64
N ALA A 593 -6.92 9.78 -16.40
CA ALA A 593 -7.07 9.29 -17.76
C ALA A 593 -7.32 7.77 -17.77
N VAL A 594 -8.37 7.32 -18.48
CA VAL A 594 -8.76 5.90 -18.49
C VAL A 594 -8.74 5.31 -19.90
N ASP A 595 -7.87 4.32 -20.10
CA ASP A 595 -7.79 3.46 -21.29
C ASP A 595 -8.77 2.28 -21.21
N ALA A 596 -9.20 1.77 -22.37
CA ALA A 596 -9.86 0.48 -22.47
C ALA A 596 -8.86 -0.69 -22.47
N ALA A 597 -9.21 -1.74 -21.74
CA ALA A 597 -8.66 -3.08 -21.82
C ALA A 597 -9.79 -4.11 -21.90
N ASP A 598 -9.47 -5.39 -22.10
CA ASP A 598 -10.39 -6.49 -21.79
C ASP A 598 -10.42 -6.77 -20.26
N GLY A 599 -11.20 -7.76 -19.81
CA GLY A 599 -11.26 -8.11 -18.38
C GLY A 599 -10.03 -8.83 -17.81
N LEU A 600 -9.10 -9.32 -18.64
CA LEU A 600 -7.81 -9.86 -18.19
C LEU A 600 -6.75 -8.75 -18.00
N GLY A 601 -7.02 -7.56 -18.54
CA GLY A 601 -6.11 -6.41 -18.56
C GLY A 601 -5.33 -6.27 -19.87
N GLU A 602 -5.67 -7.04 -20.90
CA GLU A 602 -5.03 -6.93 -22.21
C GLU A 602 -5.58 -5.73 -23.00
N ARG A 603 -4.67 -5.04 -23.67
CA ARG A 603 -4.89 -3.66 -24.10
C ARG A 603 -5.77 -3.55 -25.34
N ALA A 604 -6.78 -2.67 -25.32
CA ALA A 604 -7.60 -2.44 -26.49
C ALA A 604 -6.76 -1.84 -27.64
N ARG A 605 -6.94 -2.35 -28.87
CA ARG A 605 -6.18 -1.88 -30.06
C ARG A 605 -6.41 -0.40 -30.38
N SER A 606 -7.54 0.13 -29.95
CA SER A 606 -7.95 1.54 -30.03
C SER A 606 -7.26 2.45 -29.02
N ALA A 607 -6.66 1.91 -27.95
CA ALA A 607 -6.15 2.71 -26.84
C ALA A 607 -4.82 3.42 -27.19
N PRO A 608 -4.64 4.72 -26.86
CA PRO A 608 -3.50 5.52 -27.36
C PRO A 608 -2.13 5.03 -26.88
N SER A 609 -1.03 5.20 -27.62
CA SER A 609 0.30 4.64 -27.26
C SER A 609 0.64 4.69 -25.75
N PRO A 610 1.14 3.59 -25.14
CA PRO A 610 1.53 3.58 -23.72
C PRO A 610 2.70 4.54 -23.45
N PHE A 611 3.55 4.78 -24.45
CA PHE A 611 4.69 5.68 -24.38
C PHE A 611 4.31 7.18 -24.45
N SER A 612 3.01 7.51 -24.57
CA SER A 612 2.52 8.90 -24.56
C SER A 612 3.12 9.71 -23.40
N GLN A 613 3.36 11.00 -23.62
CA GLN A 613 3.82 11.92 -22.58
C GLN A 613 2.66 12.55 -21.80
N HIS A 614 1.45 12.52 -22.34
CA HIS A 614 0.23 13.01 -21.70
C HIS A 614 -0.23 12.09 -20.56
N SER A 615 -0.72 12.69 -19.47
CA SER A 615 -1.29 11.99 -18.30
C SER A 615 -0.35 10.95 -17.66
N ARG A 616 0.97 11.10 -17.82
CA ARG A 616 1.96 10.20 -17.20
C ARG A 616 1.85 10.26 -15.68
N GLY A 617 1.55 9.12 -15.06
CA GLY A 617 1.32 8.99 -13.62
C GLY A 617 -0.14 9.20 -13.19
N SER A 618 -1.01 9.75 -14.05
CA SER A 618 -2.47 9.89 -13.83
C SER A 618 -3.33 8.99 -14.73
N ARG A 619 -2.70 8.03 -15.43
CA ARG A 619 -3.33 7.15 -16.41
C ARG A 619 -3.44 5.70 -15.92
N PHE A 620 -4.61 5.10 -16.13
CA PHE A 620 -4.99 3.73 -15.78
C PHE A 620 -5.73 3.05 -16.94
N SER A 621 -5.92 1.74 -16.85
CA SER A 621 -6.85 0.99 -17.71
C SER A 621 -7.89 0.24 -16.89
N ALA A 622 -9.06 -0.02 -17.50
CA ALA A 622 -10.14 -0.82 -16.92
C ALA A 622 -10.87 -1.59 -18.04
N PRO A 623 -11.70 -2.60 -17.71
CA PRO A 623 -12.49 -3.31 -18.71
C PRO A 623 -13.36 -2.33 -19.52
N GLY A 624 -13.17 -2.33 -20.83
CA GLY A 624 -13.91 -1.48 -21.77
C GLY A 624 -14.25 -2.20 -23.07
N LEU A 625 -13.99 -3.51 -23.15
CA LEU A 625 -14.33 -4.39 -24.28
C LEU A 625 -15.39 -5.40 -23.82
N GLY A 626 -16.24 -5.87 -24.73
CA GLY A 626 -17.30 -6.83 -24.39
C GLY A 626 -18.38 -6.32 -23.42
N ILE A 627 -18.67 -5.01 -23.39
CA ILE A 627 -19.59 -4.41 -22.41
C ILE A 627 -21.04 -4.54 -22.90
N ILE A 628 -21.85 -5.39 -22.26
CA ILE A 628 -23.27 -5.57 -22.60
C ILE A 628 -24.11 -4.36 -22.13
N SER A 629 -24.85 -3.77 -23.06
CA SER A 629 -25.82 -2.69 -22.82
C SER A 629 -26.99 -3.14 -21.95
N PRO A 630 -27.37 -2.37 -20.91
CA PRO A 630 -28.39 -2.78 -19.93
C PRO A 630 -29.85 -2.65 -20.42
N ASN A 631 -30.08 -2.08 -21.60
CA ASN A 631 -31.41 -1.89 -22.18
C ASN A 631 -31.51 -2.21 -23.69
N THR A 632 -30.42 -2.60 -24.35
CA THR A 632 -30.44 -3.02 -25.76
C THR A 632 -29.73 -4.34 -26.05
N ASP A 633 -29.12 -4.97 -25.02
CA ASP A 633 -28.28 -6.18 -25.09
C ASP A 633 -27.13 -6.15 -26.13
N ARG A 634 -26.89 -5.00 -26.76
CA ARG A 634 -25.77 -4.76 -27.67
C ARG A 634 -24.45 -4.82 -26.91
N ILE A 635 -23.43 -5.41 -27.52
CA ILE A 635 -22.04 -5.31 -27.05
C ILE A 635 -21.49 -3.94 -27.48
N TRP A 636 -20.93 -3.21 -26.52
CA TRP A 636 -20.21 -1.96 -26.72
C TRP A 636 -18.73 -2.13 -26.36
N GLU A 637 -17.87 -1.38 -27.04
CA GLU A 637 -16.43 -1.37 -26.80
C GLU A 637 -15.90 0.07 -26.85
N GLY A 638 -15.01 0.44 -25.91
CA GLY A 638 -14.36 1.75 -25.87
C GLY A 638 -13.94 2.22 -24.48
N SER A 639 -13.05 3.21 -24.44
CA SER A 639 -12.58 3.85 -23.19
C SER A 639 -13.71 4.58 -22.44
N SER A 640 -14.76 4.98 -23.15
CA SER A 640 -16.02 5.48 -22.59
C SER A 640 -16.70 4.51 -21.60
N PHE A 641 -16.45 3.20 -21.69
CA PHE A 641 -16.98 2.19 -20.77
C PHE A 641 -15.98 1.74 -19.71
N ALA A 642 -14.67 1.89 -19.97
CA ALA A 642 -13.63 1.73 -18.96
C ALA A 642 -13.65 2.87 -17.91
N CYS A 643 -13.87 4.11 -18.36
CA CYS A 643 -13.97 5.30 -17.51
C CYS A 643 -14.95 5.15 -16.32
N PRO A 644 -16.23 4.75 -16.51
CA PRO A 644 -17.17 4.58 -15.41
C PRO A 644 -16.80 3.42 -14.47
N ILE A 645 -16.09 2.39 -14.94
CA ILE A 645 -15.58 1.32 -14.07
C ILE A 645 -14.45 1.86 -13.17
N ALA A 646 -13.54 2.67 -13.70
CA ALA A 646 -12.52 3.35 -12.90
C ALA A 646 -13.12 4.33 -11.88
N VAL A 647 -14.15 5.08 -12.26
CA VAL A 647 -14.95 5.93 -11.36
C VAL A 647 -15.61 5.10 -10.26
N GLY A 648 -16.14 3.92 -10.58
CA GLY A 648 -16.68 2.98 -9.60
C GLY A 648 -15.63 2.46 -8.61
N VAL A 649 -14.40 2.18 -9.06
CA VAL A 649 -13.28 1.78 -8.18
C VAL A 649 -12.88 2.92 -7.25
N ALA A 650 -12.79 4.15 -7.74
CA ALA A 650 -12.58 5.33 -6.90
C ALA A 650 -13.72 5.56 -5.89
N ALA A 651 -14.97 5.27 -6.29
CA ALA A 651 -16.11 5.32 -5.38
C ALA A 651 -16.02 4.27 -4.27
N LEU A 652 -15.59 3.04 -4.56
CA LEU A 652 -15.35 2.00 -3.54
C LEU A 652 -14.27 2.41 -2.54
N ILE A 653 -13.21 3.11 -2.98
CA ILE A 653 -12.15 3.65 -2.12
C ILE A 653 -12.72 4.71 -1.17
N LEU A 654 -13.48 5.68 -1.67
CA LEU A 654 -14.13 6.71 -0.84
C LEU A 654 -15.20 6.12 0.08
N GLU A 655 -15.93 5.10 -0.38
CA GLU A 655 -16.93 4.38 0.42
C GLU A 655 -16.28 3.64 1.59
N PHE A 656 -15.22 2.86 1.35
CA PHE A 656 -14.50 2.16 2.41
C PHE A 656 -13.94 3.15 3.45
N ALA A 657 -13.42 4.30 2.99
CA ALA A 657 -12.96 5.36 3.88
C ALA A 657 -14.08 5.95 4.76
N ARG A 658 -15.32 6.01 4.28
CA ARG A 658 -16.49 6.53 5.01
C ARG A 658 -17.12 5.51 5.97
N GLN A 659 -16.65 4.25 5.93
CA GLN A 659 -17.05 3.16 6.81
C GLN A 659 -15.99 2.91 7.93
N PRO A 660 -16.32 2.12 8.97
CA PRO A 660 -15.33 1.70 9.96
C PRO A 660 -14.19 0.87 9.36
N PRO A 661 -12.93 1.04 9.82
CA PRO A 661 -12.51 1.93 10.91
C PRO A 661 -12.10 3.36 10.47
N LEU A 662 -11.98 3.64 9.17
CA LEU A 662 -11.45 4.91 8.64
C LEU A 662 -12.38 6.11 8.83
N ASN A 663 -13.67 5.87 9.04
CA ASN A 663 -14.67 6.91 9.28
C ASN A 663 -14.41 7.82 10.50
N LYS A 664 -13.42 7.46 11.34
CA LYS A 664 -12.98 8.23 12.53
C LYS A 664 -11.83 9.20 12.30
N SER A 665 -11.20 9.24 11.12
CA SER A 665 -10.13 10.20 10.80
C SER A 665 -10.60 11.23 9.77
N PRO A 666 -10.91 12.47 10.17
CA PRO A 666 -11.19 13.58 9.26
C PRO A 666 -10.02 13.87 8.30
N GLU A 667 -8.79 13.60 8.73
CA GLU A 667 -7.56 13.75 7.95
C GLU A 667 -7.61 12.84 6.73
N VAL A 668 -7.91 11.54 6.92
CA VAL A 668 -8.08 10.59 5.81
C VAL A 668 -9.20 11.02 4.86
N GLN A 669 -10.35 11.50 5.38
CA GLN A 669 -11.44 12.01 4.53
C GLN A 669 -11.07 13.28 3.75
N THR A 670 -10.10 14.06 4.26
CA THR A 670 -9.64 15.31 3.64
C THR A 670 -8.60 15.00 2.58
N TYR A 671 -7.55 14.25 2.93
CA TYR A 671 -6.47 13.91 1.99
C TYR A 671 -6.96 13.03 0.83
N LEU A 672 -7.96 12.15 1.01
CA LEU A 672 -8.55 11.38 -0.10
C LEU A 672 -9.32 12.22 -1.13
N LYS A 673 -9.50 13.53 -0.92
CA LYS A 673 -10.01 14.47 -1.94
C LYS A 673 -8.91 15.06 -2.82
N GLU A 674 -7.66 14.96 -2.40
CA GLU A 674 -6.52 15.42 -3.18
C GLU A 674 -6.19 14.41 -4.28
N MET A 675 -5.92 14.89 -5.49
CA MET A 675 -5.64 14.02 -6.64
C MET A 675 -4.43 13.09 -6.40
N PRO A 676 -3.28 13.51 -5.81
CA PRO A 676 -2.16 12.61 -5.52
C PRO A 676 -2.55 11.41 -4.63
N ALA A 677 -3.38 11.63 -3.61
CA ALA A 677 -3.92 10.57 -2.76
C ALA A 677 -4.72 9.53 -3.56
N MET A 678 -5.69 10.00 -4.36
CA MET A 678 -6.52 9.10 -5.17
C MET A 678 -5.70 8.35 -6.22
N LEU A 679 -4.70 9.00 -6.83
CA LEU A 679 -3.75 8.35 -7.73
C LEU A 679 -2.94 7.25 -7.03
N ALA A 680 -2.51 7.46 -5.78
CA ALA A 680 -1.83 6.43 -5.00
C ALA A 680 -2.76 5.25 -4.66
N MET A 681 -4.00 5.54 -4.23
CA MET A 681 -5.02 4.50 -3.96
C MET A 681 -5.34 3.67 -5.20
N LEU A 682 -5.49 4.29 -6.37
CA LEU A 682 -5.74 3.59 -7.63
C LEU A 682 -4.55 2.71 -8.05
N ARG A 683 -3.30 3.13 -7.78
CA ARG A 683 -2.10 2.28 -8.01
C ARG A 683 -2.08 1.07 -7.08
N LEU A 684 -2.41 1.23 -5.80
CA LEU A 684 -2.58 0.08 -4.87
C LEU A 684 -3.73 -0.84 -5.29
N ALA A 685 -4.78 -0.28 -5.89
CA ALA A 685 -5.91 -1.01 -6.47
C ALA A 685 -5.64 -1.52 -7.90
N SER A 686 -4.39 -1.54 -8.38
CA SER A 686 -4.02 -1.94 -9.75
C SER A 686 -3.15 -3.20 -9.80
N SER A 687 -3.15 -3.83 -10.98
CA SER A 687 -2.18 -4.82 -11.43
C SER A 687 -1.45 -4.28 -12.67
N GLN A 688 -0.14 -4.47 -12.76
CA GLN A 688 0.56 -4.26 -14.04
C GLN A 688 0.21 -5.42 -14.98
N LYS A 689 -0.21 -5.10 -16.21
CA LYS A 689 -0.65 -6.07 -17.24
C LYS A 689 -0.21 -5.65 -18.64
N GLY A 690 -0.15 -6.61 -19.55
CA GLY A 690 0.45 -6.47 -20.88
C GLY A 690 1.97 -6.22 -20.85
N THR A 691 2.57 -6.05 -22.03
CA THR A 691 3.99 -5.69 -22.21
C THR A 691 4.34 -4.28 -21.74
N ASP A 692 3.32 -3.44 -21.51
CA ASP A 692 3.45 -1.98 -21.51
C ASP A 692 3.48 -1.38 -20.10
N GLY A 693 3.31 -2.19 -19.05
CA GLY A 693 3.39 -1.77 -17.65
C GLY A 693 2.28 -0.84 -17.15
N LEU A 694 1.18 -0.69 -17.91
CA LEU A 694 0.04 0.14 -17.53
C LEU A 694 -0.69 -0.45 -16.30
N ASN A 695 -1.22 0.45 -15.47
CA ASN A 695 -1.95 0.12 -14.26
C ASN A 695 -3.40 -0.28 -14.60
N PHE A 696 -3.67 -1.58 -14.69
CA PHE A 696 -5.02 -2.12 -14.90
C PHE A 696 -5.75 -2.27 -13.56
N LEU A 697 -6.94 -1.68 -13.44
CA LEU A 697 -7.66 -1.64 -12.17
C LEU A 697 -8.24 -3.01 -11.78
N THR A 698 -7.87 -3.44 -10.58
CA THR A 698 -8.23 -4.72 -9.95
C THR A 698 -8.50 -4.45 -8.46
N PRO A 699 -9.69 -3.93 -8.08
CA PRO A 699 -9.94 -3.31 -6.78
C PRO A 699 -9.61 -4.20 -5.58
N TRP A 700 -9.77 -5.52 -5.71
CA TRP A 700 -9.39 -6.55 -4.73
C TRP A 700 -7.88 -6.65 -4.42
N LYS A 701 -7.02 -5.86 -5.07
CA LYS A 701 -5.63 -5.64 -4.63
C LYS A 701 -5.53 -4.77 -3.37
N LEU A 702 -6.50 -3.86 -3.16
CA LEU A 702 -6.58 -2.96 -2.01
C LEU A 702 -7.81 -3.28 -1.14
N ILE A 703 -8.98 -3.41 -1.76
CA ILE A 703 -10.27 -3.60 -1.11
C ILE A 703 -10.71 -5.06 -1.25
N GLY A 704 -10.17 -5.89 -0.37
CA GLY A 704 -10.82 -7.10 0.08
C GLY A 704 -10.29 -8.44 -0.43
N LYS A 705 -10.20 -9.38 0.52
CA LYS A 705 -10.50 -10.80 0.31
C LYS A 705 -11.61 -11.18 1.29
N ALA A 706 -12.42 -12.17 0.93
CA ALA A 706 -13.45 -12.68 1.83
C ALA A 706 -12.82 -13.20 3.13
N GLY A 707 -13.24 -12.64 4.28
CA GLY A 707 -12.68 -12.98 5.60
C GLY A 707 -11.36 -12.28 5.97
N GLU A 708 -10.88 -11.31 5.17
CA GLU A 708 -9.73 -10.47 5.55
C GLU A 708 -10.17 -9.37 6.54
N GLU A 709 -9.34 -9.08 7.55
CA GLU A 709 -9.64 -8.07 8.57
C GLU A 709 -9.72 -6.67 7.96
N ARG A 710 -10.83 -5.94 8.17
CA ARG A 710 -11.00 -4.58 7.61
C ARG A 710 -9.95 -3.58 8.09
N PHE A 711 -9.31 -3.83 9.23
CA PHE A 711 -8.16 -3.03 9.66
C PHE A 711 -6.99 -3.07 8.67
N LEU A 712 -6.83 -4.15 7.90
CA LEU A 712 -5.73 -4.30 6.94
C LEU A 712 -5.87 -3.33 5.75
N THR A 713 -7.00 -3.30 5.06
CA THR A 713 -7.26 -2.28 4.02
C THR A 713 -7.15 -0.86 4.59
N ALA A 714 -7.62 -0.62 5.82
CA ALA A 714 -7.46 0.67 6.49
C ALA A 714 -5.99 1.02 6.76
N TRP A 715 -5.16 0.04 7.14
CA TRP A 715 -3.73 0.22 7.36
C TRP A 715 -3.01 0.57 6.05
N PHE A 716 -3.25 -0.15 4.95
CA PHE A 716 -2.66 0.17 3.64
C PHE A 716 -2.99 1.60 3.19
N ILE A 717 -4.24 2.02 3.36
CA ILE A 717 -4.69 3.38 3.03
C ILE A 717 -3.94 4.43 3.88
N VAL A 718 -3.79 4.19 5.19
CA VAL A 718 -3.09 5.12 6.10
C VAL A 718 -1.56 5.13 5.88
N ASP A 719 -0.93 3.99 5.59
CA ASP A 719 0.50 3.89 5.27
C ASP A 719 0.84 4.68 4.01
N GLU A 720 0.06 4.54 2.93
CA GLU A 720 0.21 5.36 1.73
C GLU A 720 -0.11 6.84 2.01
N LEU A 721 -1.15 7.10 2.81
CA LEU A 721 -1.49 8.39 3.44
C LEU A 721 -0.26 9.13 3.95
N ARG A 722 0.51 8.44 4.80
CA ARG A 722 1.63 9.00 5.56
C ARG A 722 2.86 9.32 4.69
N LYS A 723 3.05 8.60 3.58
CA LYS A 723 4.14 8.85 2.61
C LYS A 723 3.99 10.19 1.88
N GLU A 724 2.75 10.63 1.65
CA GLU A 724 2.46 11.87 0.90
C GLU A 724 2.12 13.06 1.81
N TYR A 725 1.65 12.83 3.05
CA TYR A 725 1.13 13.89 3.94
C TYR A 725 1.64 13.84 5.41
N GLY A 726 2.53 12.92 5.78
CA GLY A 726 3.21 12.90 7.08
C GLY A 726 2.53 12.08 8.20
N LEU A 727 3.15 12.05 9.38
CA LEU A 727 2.82 11.15 10.51
C LEU A 727 1.46 11.41 11.18
N GLY A 728 0.86 12.59 10.99
CA GLY A 728 -0.44 12.96 11.56
C GLY A 728 -1.64 12.19 10.98
N VAL A 729 -1.53 11.63 9.78
CA VAL A 729 -2.67 10.99 9.10
C VAL A 729 -3.13 9.72 9.82
N GLY A 730 -4.41 9.65 10.22
CA GLY A 730 -5.02 8.42 10.74
C GLY A 730 -4.46 7.94 12.09
N THR A 731 -3.94 8.83 12.95
CA THR A 731 -3.37 8.42 14.26
C THR A 731 -4.41 7.80 15.18
N GLU A 732 -5.68 8.13 14.96
CA GLU A 732 -6.88 7.69 15.69
C GLU A 732 -7.18 6.23 15.31
N VAL A 733 -7.10 5.93 14.01
CA VAL A 733 -7.34 4.59 13.42
C VAL A 733 -6.31 3.60 13.93
N LEU A 734 -5.02 3.94 13.82
CA LEU A 734 -3.94 3.10 14.34
C LEU A 734 -3.99 3.05 15.88
N GLY A 735 -4.30 4.19 16.51
CA GLY A 735 -4.39 4.39 17.95
C GLY A 735 -5.28 3.37 18.66
N LEU A 736 -6.46 3.10 18.09
CA LEU A 736 -7.49 2.22 18.64
C LEU A 736 -7.05 0.77 18.90
N LEU A 737 -5.99 0.26 18.24
CA LEU A 737 -5.45 -1.07 18.56
C LEU A 737 -4.73 -1.12 19.91
N GLY A 738 -4.22 0.01 20.41
CA GLY A 738 -3.61 0.08 21.75
C GLY A 738 -4.62 -0.09 22.88
N THR A 739 -5.91 0.16 22.63
CA THR A 739 -7.00 0.08 23.62
C THR A 739 -7.99 -1.05 23.35
N ARG A 740 -8.11 -1.55 22.10
CA ARG A 740 -9.00 -2.67 21.73
C ARG A 740 -8.44 -4.07 22.01
N LYS A 741 -7.43 -4.22 22.89
CA LYS A 741 -7.01 -5.53 23.44
C LYS A 741 -7.84 -5.93 24.68
N VAL A 742 -9.17 -5.79 24.60
CA VAL A 742 -10.14 -6.23 25.62
C VAL A 742 -11.07 -7.25 24.98
N GLY A 743 -10.86 -8.53 25.26
CA GLY A 743 -11.76 -9.62 24.85
C GLY A 743 -11.34 -10.41 23.60
N LEU A 744 -10.20 -11.11 23.68
CA LEU A 744 -9.89 -12.33 22.91
C LEU A 744 -8.88 -13.18 23.72
#